data_AF-A0A250V3I2-F1
#
_entry.id   AF-A0A250V3I2-F1
#
_cell.length_a   1.000
_cell.length_b   1.000
_cell.length_c   1.000
_cell.angle_alpha   90.00
_cell.angle_beta   90.00
_cell.angle_gamma   90.00
#
_symmetry.space_group_name_H-M   'P 1'
#
loop_
_entity.id
_entity.type
_entity.pdbx_description
1 polymer ?
#
loop_
_entity_poly.entity_id
_entity_poly.type
_entity_poly.pdbx_seq_one_letter_code
_entity_poly.pdbx_strand_id
1 'polypeptide(L)'
;MTALGDGPALLYDTGSPVPGPGGIPVTYEQFATGSLPVVGAGVEALPVPRLSSGLKLHGEYQGSGFTEPKYIARRGDGQVVQLSRLLYLVASAIDGVNDIETISHRVSARYGRELSADNVRFLVEEKLDPLGVTVPEGKEEDEVSAPRSDLLLALKGHRIIFNERRSGRIARSLAWLHRPTVVVLMLSAAVAMDVWLFGFFGAVEPVLQVLDQPVLMLVVFGLTVASLVFHEFGHASACRYGGARPGCIGCGLFLIWPSMYTDVTDIYRIGRAGRLRTDLGGVYFNVVFMLGMAGAYFATGQQFFLATVYLGHFEILEQLMPAVRLDGYYILGDLAGVPDLYGKIKPILLSTVPGRRGKAARAEVVGLKKSSRTIITTWVLTMVPLLIGELGYALWNLPRIVATMVRSLTDQVVGTGDAFAGGQIAAALMGVIGCFMLLCPMAGVVYLSLKMGGRVFRAAKRSTADKPRLRVALCALALLGLGSLSYAWVSGVTPEPLPKRPPIAPILQPGVSTAEPPARPATAPQPHTSPSDTSAALPSGSASSGSTAATAPSASASPSADASASTSPGASPSTKPTTPAGGPGTTGSVSAGPPAGPSEPPGPSPSVSSSAPAPSTDPPTPTESVSATGPPSPATP
;
A
#
# COMPACT_ATOMS: atom_id res chain seq x y z
N MET A 1 -46.07 69.24 -59.50
CA MET A 1 -47.20 68.90 -60.41
C MET A 1 -48.40 68.52 -59.55
N THR A 2 -49.61 68.61 -60.11
CA THR A 2 -50.85 68.74 -59.33
C THR A 2 -51.71 67.47 -59.38
N ALA A 3 -52.26 67.07 -58.23
CA ALA A 3 -53.51 66.33 -58.11
C ALA A 3 -54.11 66.59 -56.71
N LEU A 4 -55.41 66.83 -56.62
CA LEU A 4 -56.14 66.90 -55.35
C LEU A 4 -56.86 65.57 -55.09
N GLY A 5 -57.22 65.32 -53.83
CA GLY A 5 -58.18 64.31 -53.42
C GLY A 5 -58.73 64.66 -52.04
N ASP A 6 -60.01 65.05 -51.97
CA ASP A 6 -60.67 65.42 -50.72
C ASP A 6 -61.12 64.19 -49.93
N GLY A 7 -60.87 64.19 -48.62
CA GLY A 7 -61.33 63.14 -47.70
C GLY A 7 -61.04 63.50 -46.24
N PRO A 8 -62.05 63.60 -45.36
CA PRO A 8 -61.83 63.93 -43.95
C PRO A 8 -61.44 62.70 -43.11
N ALA A 9 -60.56 62.94 -42.13
CA ALA A 9 -60.24 62.09 -40.97
C ALA A 9 -59.66 60.68 -41.24
N LEU A 10 -58.33 60.59 -41.18
CA LEU A 10 -57.59 59.52 -40.47
C LEU A 10 -56.11 59.94 -40.31
N LEU A 11 -55.85 60.90 -39.41
CA LEU A 11 -54.55 61.61 -39.33
C LEU A 11 -53.53 60.97 -38.36
N TYR A 12 -53.59 59.65 -38.17
CA TYR A 12 -52.56 58.86 -37.50
C TYR A 12 -52.45 57.49 -38.19
N ASP A 13 -51.34 57.25 -38.89
CA ASP A 13 -50.92 55.91 -39.25
C ASP A 13 -50.35 55.23 -38.01
N THR A 14 -51.11 54.32 -37.41
CA THR A 14 -50.73 53.57 -36.21
C THR A 14 -49.85 52.36 -36.51
N GLY A 15 -49.74 51.94 -37.78
CA GLY A 15 -49.00 50.76 -38.20
C GLY A 15 -47.54 51.02 -38.55
N SER A 16 -47.19 52.22 -39.00
CA SER A 16 -45.80 52.58 -39.33
C SER A 16 -44.88 52.58 -38.09
N PRO A 17 -43.77 51.82 -38.11
CA PRO A 17 -42.84 51.77 -36.98
C PRO A 17 -42.01 53.06 -36.84
N VAL A 18 -41.94 53.57 -35.61
CA VAL A 18 -41.18 54.76 -35.21
C VAL A 18 -39.94 54.34 -34.42
N PRO A 19 -38.78 55.03 -34.52
CA PRO A 19 -37.58 54.69 -33.75
C PRO A 19 -37.78 54.85 -32.24
N GLY A 20 -37.77 53.74 -31.50
CA GLY A 20 -37.87 53.72 -30.03
C GLY A 20 -36.52 53.82 -29.31
N PRO A 21 -36.53 53.86 -27.96
CA PRO A 21 -35.32 53.79 -27.14
C PRO A 21 -34.46 52.56 -27.50
N GLY A 22 -33.15 52.75 -27.66
CA GLY A 22 -32.24 51.69 -28.11
C GLY A 22 -32.27 51.40 -29.62
N GLY A 23 -33.02 52.17 -30.42
CA GLY A 23 -33.08 52.01 -31.88
C GLY A 23 -34.03 50.91 -32.36
N ILE A 24 -34.81 50.31 -31.47
CA ILE A 24 -35.80 49.28 -31.81
C ILE A 24 -37.05 49.96 -32.41
N PRO A 25 -37.57 49.52 -33.57
CA PRO A 25 -38.83 50.02 -34.12
C PRO A 25 -40.03 49.62 -33.24
N VAL A 26 -40.88 50.60 -32.90
CA VAL A 26 -42.12 50.41 -32.13
C VAL A 26 -43.29 51.13 -32.80
N THR A 27 -44.51 50.61 -32.65
CA THR A 27 -45.72 51.25 -33.20
C THR A 27 -46.30 52.29 -32.23
N TYR A 28 -47.09 53.23 -32.77
CA TYR A 28 -47.65 54.34 -31.98
C TYR A 28 -48.54 53.85 -30.81
N GLU A 29 -49.31 52.78 -31.01
CA GLU A 29 -50.15 52.19 -29.95
C GLU A 29 -49.33 51.60 -28.79
N GLN A 30 -48.19 50.95 -29.07
CA GLN A 30 -47.30 50.40 -28.04
C GLN A 30 -46.74 51.50 -27.13
N PHE A 31 -46.39 52.64 -27.73
CA PHE A 31 -45.94 53.81 -26.98
C PHE A 31 -47.09 54.46 -26.19
N ALA A 32 -48.24 54.71 -26.83
CA ALA A 32 -49.38 55.41 -26.23
C ALA A 32 -50.07 54.63 -25.09
N THR A 33 -50.06 53.30 -25.13
CA THR A 33 -50.63 52.44 -24.08
C THR A 33 -49.65 52.12 -22.94
N GLY A 34 -48.38 52.56 -23.05
CA GLY A 34 -47.31 52.14 -22.14
C GLY A 34 -46.90 50.67 -22.29
N SER A 35 -47.44 49.94 -23.27
CA SER A 35 -47.09 48.54 -23.58
C SER A 35 -45.79 48.43 -24.40
N LEU A 36 -44.75 49.17 -23.99
CA LEU A 36 -43.40 48.94 -24.45
C LEU A 36 -43.02 47.48 -24.14
N PRO A 37 -42.41 46.74 -25.09
CA PRO A 37 -41.90 45.40 -24.80
C PRO A 37 -40.85 45.50 -23.70
N VAL A 38 -41.15 44.95 -22.52
CA VAL A 38 -40.26 45.02 -21.36
C VAL A 38 -38.98 44.25 -21.67
N VAL A 39 -37.87 44.99 -21.81
CA VAL A 39 -36.51 44.43 -21.94
C VAL A 39 -36.09 43.85 -20.58
N GLY A 40 -36.66 42.68 -20.28
CA GLY A 40 -36.61 42.01 -18.98
C GLY A 40 -37.24 40.60 -18.98
N ALA A 41 -37.90 40.19 -20.07
CA ALA A 41 -38.35 38.82 -20.30
C ALA A 41 -37.98 38.39 -21.73
N GLY A 42 -36.79 37.81 -21.92
CA GLY A 42 -36.29 37.44 -23.25
C GLY A 42 -34.79 37.53 -23.48
N VAL A 43 -34.01 38.00 -22.49
CA VAL A 43 -32.60 37.60 -22.41
C VAL A 43 -32.62 36.13 -21.98
N GLU A 44 -32.38 35.21 -22.91
CA GLU A 44 -31.94 33.86 -22.52
C GLU A 44 -30.72 34.04 -21.62
N ALA A 45 -30.79 33.54 -20.39
CA ALA A 45 -29.70 33.68 -19.43
C ALA A 45 -28.51 32.88 -19.95
N LEU A 46 -27.61 33.56 -20.68
CA LEU A 46 -26.49 32.95 -21.40
C LEU A 46 -25.76 31.99 -20.45
N PRO A 47 -25.70 30.68 -20.77
CA PRO A 47 -25.43 29.67 -19.78
C PRO A 47 -24.11 29.95 -19.07
N VAL A 48 -24.19 30.21 -17.78
CA VAL A 48 -23.05 30.59 -16.94
C VAL A 48 -22.46 29.31 -16.35
N PRO A 49 -21.34 28.79 -16.90
CA PRO A 49 -20.72 27.58 -16.37
C PRO A 49 -20.27 27.79 -14.92
N ARG A 50 -20.29 26.71 -14.12
CA ARG A 50 -19.85 26.72 -12.72
C ARG A 50 -18.80 25.64 -12.48
N LEU A 51 -17.80 25.96 -11.66
CA LEU A 51 -16.81 24.98 -11.19
C LEU A 51 -17.43 24.06 -10.13
N SER A 52 -16.94 22.82 -10.03
CA SER A 52 -17.40 21.87 -9.03
C SER A 52 -17.02 22.27 -7.60
N SER A 53 -17.87 21.91 -6.64
CA SER A 53 -17.69 22.25 -5.22
C SER A 53 -16.33 21.79 -4.69
N GLY A 54 -15.66 22.69 -3.96
CA GLY A 54 -14.33 22.43 -3.37
C GLY A 54 -13.15 22.30 -4.33
N LEU A 55 -13.33 22.53 -5.65
CA LEU A 55 -12.26 22.48 -6.65
C LEU A 55 -11.12 23.47 -6.33
N LYS A 56 -9.86 23.01 -6.47
CA LYS A 56 -8.64 23.80 -6.30
C LYS A 56 -7.73 23.65 -7.50
N LEU A 57 -7.49 24.75 -8.20
CA LEU A 57 -6.55 24.83 -9.32
C LEU A 57 -5.12 24.98 -8.76
N HIS A 58 -4.24 24.02 -9.03
CA HIS A 58 -2.89 23.94 -8.46
C HIS A 58 -1.78 24.40 -9.42
N GLY A 59 -2.12 24.83 -10.64
CA GLY A 59 -1.15 25.32 -11.63
C GLY A 59 -0.45 24.22 -12.43
N GLU A 60 0.75 24.51 -12.92
CA GLU A 60 1.55 23.60 -13.76
C GLU A 60 2.26 22.52 -12.93
N TYR A 61 2.18 21.27 -13.39
CA TYR A 61 2.83 20.11 -12.77
C TYR A 61 4.36 20.16 -12.91
N GLN A 62 5.00 20.68 -11.87
CA GLN A 62 6.44 20.95 -11.85
C GLN A 62 7.28 19.69 -12.07
N GLY A 63 8.23 19.74 -13.02
CA GLY A 63 9.06 18.57 -13.36
C GLY A 63 8.31 17.44 -14.06
N SER A 64 7.19 17.74 -14.72
CA SER A 64 6.42 16.84 -15.60
C SER A 64 7.30 16.02 -16.56
N GLY A 65 6.98 14.74 -16.74
CA GLY A 65 7.60 13.82 -17.70
C GLY A 65 7.03 13.90 -19.12
N PHE A 66 5.98 14.69 -19.34
CA PHE A 66 5.43 14.96 -20.68
C PHE A 66 6.29 15.99 -21.42
N THR A 67 6.26 15.96 -22.77
CA THR A 67 6.91 16.98 -23.61
C THR A 67 6.23 18.34 -23.49
N GLU A 68 4.90 18.34 -23.45
CA GLU A 68 4.07 19.52 -23.18
C GLU A 68 3.87 19.74 -21.67
N PRO A 69 3.79 21.00 -21.20
CA PRO A 69 3.24 21.34 -19.89
C PRO A 69 1.86 20.72 -19.66
N LYS A 70 1.65 20.18 -18.46
CA LYS A 70 0.36 19.68 -17.97
C LYS A 70 0.02 20.40 -16.68
N TYR A 71 -1.26 20.68 -16.49
CA TYR A 71 -1.78 21.45 -15.36
C TYR A 71 -2.61 20.54 -14.46
N ILE A 72 -2.75 20.92 -13.19
CA ILE A 72 -3.40 20.07 -12.19
C ILE A 72 -4.51 20.83 -11.47
N ALA A 73 -5.64 20.12 -11.27
CA ALA A 73 -6.74 20.51 -10.41
C ALA A 73 -7.03 19.39 -9.39
N ARG A 74 -7.41 19.75 -8.17
CA ARG A 74 -7.90 18.82 -7.13
C ARG A 74 -9.39 19.08 -6.93
N ARG A 75 -10.24 18.07 -7.09
CA ARG A 75 -11.70 18.12 -6.87
C ARG A 75 -12.05 18.09 -5.38
N GLY A 76 -13.28 18.47 -5.03
CA GLY A 76 -13.77 18.45 -3.64
C GLY A 76 -13.71 17.08 -2.96
N ASP A 77 -13.89 16.00 -3.73
CA ASP A 77 -13.71 14.61 -3.24
C ASP A 77 -12.25 14.18 -3.04
N GLY A 78 -11.31 15.12 -3.23
CA GLY A 78 -9.88 14.92 -3.07
C GLY A 78 -9.16 14.43 -4.33
N GLN A 79 -9.87 13.97 -5.37
CA GLN A 79 -9.25 13.40 -6.57
C GLN A 79 -8.49 14.44 -7.41
N VAL A 80 -7.35 14.04 -7.96
CA VAL A 80 -6.54 14.87 -8.86
C VAL A 80 -6.90 14.62 -10.32
N VAL A 81 -7.04 15.71 -11.08
CA VAL A 81 -7.30 15.73 -12.52
C VAL A 81 -6.14 16.43 -13.23
N GLN A 82 -5.64 15.83 -14.32
CA GLN A 82 -4.65 16.46 -15.21
C GLN A 82 -5.34 17.13 -16.39
N LEU A 83 -5.01 18.39 -16.64
CA LEU A 83 -5.58 19.24 -17.68
C LEU A 83 -4.50 19.68 -18.67
N SER A 84 -4.93 19.95 -19.92
CA SER A 84 -4.11 20.68 -20.90
C SER A 84 -4.05 22.17 -20.54
N ARG A 85 -3.11 22.92 -21.14
CA ARG A 85 -3.04 24.39 -20.98
C ARG A 85 -4.37 25.06 -21.31
N LEU A 86 -5.06 24.61 -22.36
CA LEU A 86 -6.35 25.13 -22.78
C LEU A 86 -7.46 24.83 -21.77
N LEU A 87 -7.63 23.56 -21.37
CA LEU A 87 -8.64 23.17 -20.39
C LEU A 87 -8.42 23.85 -19.03
N TYR A 88 -7.17 24.03 -18.61
CA TYR A 88 -6.84 24.77 -17.40
C TYR A 88 -7.16 26.27 -17.51
N LEU A 89 -6.89 26.91 -18.66
CA LEU A 89 -7.25 28.31 -18.87
C LEU A 89 -8.76 28.54 -18.90
N VAL A 90 -9.53 27.62 -19.51
CA VAL A 90 -11.01 27.63 -19.45
C VAL A 90 -11.48 27.48 -18.00
N ALA A 91 -11.03 26.45 -17.28
CA ALA A 91 -11.36 26.27 -15.86
C ALA A 91 -10.89 27.44 -14.95
N SER A 92 -9.85 28.19 -15.35
CA SER A 92 -9.38 29.40 -14.65
C SER A 92 -10.11 30.69 -15.05
N ALA A 93 -11.08 30.61 -15.97
CA ALA A 93 -11.91 31.73 -16.43
C ALA A 93 -13.40 31.55 -16.05
N ILE A 94 -13.81 30.33 -15.70
CA ILE A 94 -15.11 30.02 -15.12
C ILE A 94 -15.11 30.47 -13.65
N ASP A 95 -15.91 31.48 -13.34
CA ASP A 95 -16.12 32.03 -11.99
C ASP A 95 -17.57 31.92 -11.50
N GLY A 96 -18.47 31.34 -12.31
CA GLY A 96 -19.90 31.28 -12.01
C GLY A 96 -20.64 32.60 -12.23
N VAL A 97 -20.02 33.59 -12.91
CA VAL A 97 -20.62 34.90 -13.20
C VAL A 97 -20.53 35.26 -14.69
N ASN A 98 -19.40 35.03 -15.38
CA ASN A 98 -19.29 35.35 -16.80
C ASN A 98 -19.95 34.30 -17.71
N ASP A 99 -20.49 34.74 -18.83
CA ASP A 99 -20.98 33.90 -19.93
C ASP A 99 -19.85 33.22 -20.73
N ILE A 100 -20.23 32.25 -21.55
CA ILE A 100 -19.33 31.49 -22.43
C ILE A 100 -18.60 32.41 -23.42
N GLU A 101 -19.22 33.49 -23.89
CA GLU A 101 -18.62 34.42 -24.85
C GLU A 101 -17.49 35.26 -24.23
N THR A 102 -17.73 35.87 -23.06
CA THR A 102 -16.70 36.58 -22.28
C THR A 102 -15.56 35.65 -21.86
N ILE A 103 -15.88 34.39 -21.49
CA ILE A 103 -14.87 33.35 -21.25
C ILE A 103 -14.06 33.09 -22.53
N SER A 104 -14.70 32.99 -23.70
CA SER A 104 -14.01 32.75 -24.97
C SER A 104 -13.00 33.86 -25.33
N HIS A 105 -13.35 35.13 -25.14
CA HIS A 105 -12.43 36.26 -25.32
C HIS A 105 -11.28 36.24 -24.30
N ARG A 106 -11.58 36.05 -23.00
CA ARG A 106 -10.58 35.99 -21.92
C ARG A 106 -9.59 34.84 -22.09
N VAL A 107 -10.07 33.67 -22.52
CA VAL A 107 -9.21 32.50 -22.78
C VAL A 107 -8.42 32.70 -24.07
N SER A 108 -9.00 33.25 -25.14
CA SER A 108 -8.29 33.53 -26.40
C SER A 108 -7.06 34.41 -26.18
N ALA A 109 -7.23 35.52 -25.46
CA ALA A 109 -6.16 36.46 -25.13
C ALA A 109 -5.04 35.81 -24.29
N ARG A 110 -5.36 34.92 -23.34
CA ARG A 110 -4.38 34.21 -22.51
C ARG A 110 -3.73 33.01 -23.23
N TYR A 111 -4.46 32.36 -24.13
CA TYR A 111 -4.00 31.18 -24.85
C TYR A 111 -3.10 31.54 -26.04
N GLY A 112 -3.37 32.67 -26.71
CA GLY A 112 -2.63 33.14 -27.90
C GLY A 112 -3.18 32.60 -29.22
N ARG A 113 -4.46 32.17 -29.23
CA ARG A 113 -5.25 31.77 -30.40
C ARG A 113 -6.71 32.03 -30.12
N GLU A 114 -7.47 32.38 -31.16
CA GLU A 114 -8.92 32.55 -31.07
C GLU A 114 -9.64 31.24 -30.77
N LEU A 115 -10.70 31.34 -29.97
CA LEU A 115 -11.61 30.28 -29.56
C LEU A 115 -13.03 30.87 -29.62
N SER A 116 -13.94 30.28 -30.39
CA SER A 116 -15.35 30.70 -30.37
C SER A 116 -16.07 30.23 -29.09
N ALA A 117 -17.24 30.82 -28.82
CA ALA A 117 -18.12 30.37 -27.74
C ALA A 117 -18.44 28.86 -27.85
N ASP A 118 -18.72 28.34 -29.05
CA ASP A 118 -18.99 26.90 -29.26
C ASP A 118 -17.81 26.00 -28.89
N ASN A 119 -16.58 26.47 -29.14
CA ASN A 119 -15.38 25.74 -28.74
C ASN A 119 -15.25 25.71 -27.20
N VAL A 120 -15.58 26.80 -26.50
CA VAL A 120 -15.60 26.83 -25.03
C VAL A 120 -16.72 25.92 -24.50
N ARG A 121 -17.93 26.00 -25.06
CA ARG A 121 -19.06 25.12 -24.74
C ARG A 121 -18.66 23.64 -24.83
N PHE A 122 -18.12 23.21 -25.97
CA PHE A 122 -17.62 21.85 -26.18
C PHE A 122 -16.49 21.46 -25.20
N LEU A 123 -15.63 22.40 -24.81
CA LEU A 123 -14.60 22.13 -23.80
C LEU A 123 -15.18 21.97 -22.39
N VAL A 124 -16.31 22.62 -22.06
CA VAL A 124 -17.04 22.39 -20.82
C VAL A 124 -17.77 21.04 -20.86
N GLU A 125 -18.82 20.95 -21.67
CA GLU A 125 -19.78 19.83 -21.72
C GLU A 125 -19.10 18.49 -22.01
N GLU A 126 -18.15 18.49 -22.93
CA GLU A 126 -17.57 17.28 -23.50
C GLU A 126 -16.18 16.96 -22.91
N LYS A 127 -15.56 17.87 -22.13
CA LYS A 127 -14.20 17.64 -21.57
C LYS A 127 -14.00 18.02 -20.09
N LEU A 128 -14.69 19.01 -19.53
CA LEU A 128 -14.57 19.37 -18.10
C LEU A 128 -15.66 18.68 -17.25
N ASP A 129 -16.89 18.57 -17.74
CA ASP A 129 -17.98 17.87 -17.07
C ASP A 129 -17.70 16.36 -16.88
N PRO A 130 -17.20 15.60 -17.88
CA PRO A 130 -16.88 14.17 -17.70
C PRO A 130 -15.70 13.93 -16.74
N LEU A 131 -14.91 14.98 -16.46
CA LEU A 131 -13.84 14.97 -15.45
C LEU A 131 -14.32 15.47 -14.08
N GLY A 132 -15.54 15.97 -13.96
CA GLY A 132 -16.12 16.55 -12.74
C GLY A 132 -15.42 17.83 -12.28
N VAL A 133 -14.89 18.62 -13.21
CA VAL A 133 -14.25 19.93 -12.95
C VAL A 133 -15.28 21.06 -12.96
N THR A 134 -16.33 20.91 -13.77
CA THR A 134 -17.49 21.79 -13.87
C THR A 134 -18.77 21.04 -13.43
N VAL A 135 -19.83 21.80 -13.16
CA VAL A 135 -21.17 21.26 -12.86
C VAL A 135 -22.03 21.35 -14.13
N PRO A 136 -22.58 20.23 -14.64
CA PRO A 136 -23.49 20.24 -15.79
C PRO A 136 -24.75 21.06 -15.51
N GLU A 137 -25.28 21.71 -16.55
CA GLU A 137 -26.52 22.49 -16.46
C GLU A 137 -27.69 21.64 -15.90
N GLY A 138 -28.42 22.19 -14.93
CA GLY A 138 -29.58 21.53 -14.31
C GLY A 138 -29.28 20.51 -13.20
N LYS A 139 -28.06 20.47 -12.64
CA LYS A 139 -27.72 19.62 -11.48
C LYS A 139 -27.26 20.42 -10.25
N GLU A 140 -27.56 19.89 -9.07
CA GLU A 140 -27.11 20.46 -7.79
C GLU A 140 -25.65 20.08 -7.46
N GLU A 141 -25.04 20.88 -6.58
CA GLU A 141 -23.58 21.00 -6.43
C GLU A 141 -22.85 19.75 -5.89
N ASP A 142 -23.59 18.81 -5.30
CA ASP A 142 -23.06 17.57 -4.70
C ASP A 142 -23.17 16.32 -5.62
N GLU A 143 -23.94 16.37 -6.71
CA GLU A 143 -24.21 15.19 -7.56
C GLU A 143 -23.11 14.84 -8.59
N VAL A 144 -21.99 15.58 -8.64
CA VAL A 144 -20.94 15.40 -9.67
C VAL A 144 -20.03 14.20 -9.39
N SER A 145 -20.63 13.01 -9.44
CA SER A 145 -20.00 11.69 -9.31
C SER A 145 -19.22 11.32 -10.59
N ALA A 146 -18.10 12.01 -10.81
CA ALA A 146 -17.14 11.64 -11.84
C ALA A 146 -16.66 10.18 -11.67
N PRO A 147 -16.34 9.46 -12.76
CA PRO A 147 -16.12 8.01 -12.72
C PRO A 147 -14.86 7.63 -11.92
N ARG A 148 -15.04 7.35 -10.63
CA ARG A 148 -14.01 6.74 -9.77
C ARG A 148 -13.56 5.40 -10.37
N SER A 149 -12.27 5.26 -10.61
CA SER A 149 -11.72 4.04 -11.20
C SER A 149 -11.72 2.89 -10.18
N ASP A 150 -12.70 1.97 -10.26
CA ASP A 150 -12.74 0.71 -9.49
C ASP A 150 -11.65 -0.28 -9.97
N LEU A 151 -10.41 0.09 -9.71
CA LEU A 151 -9.22 -0.73 -9.92
C LEU A 151 -9.17 -1.81 -8.84
N LEU A 152 -8.59 -2.96 -9.16
CA LEU A 152 -8.31 -3.98 -8.14
C LEU A 152 -7.42 -3.43 -7.02
N LEU A 153 -6.51 -2.53 -7.42
CA LEU A 153 -5.49 -1.86 -6.63
C LEU A 153 -5.98 -0.51 -6.07
N ALA A 154 -7.29 -0.37 -5.85
CA ALA A 154 -7.87 0.73 -5.08
C ALA A 154 -8.15 0.24 -3.66
N LEU A 155 -7.71 1.02 -2.67
CA LEU A 155 -7.97 0.75 -1.25
C LEU A 155 -9.49 0.76 -0.99
N LYS A 156 -9.99 -0.13 -0.13
CA LYS A 156 -11.43 -0.24 0.21
C LYS A 156 -11.65 -0.17 1.71
N GLY A 157 -12.82 0.32 2.13
CA GLY A 157 -13.16 0.45 3.55
C GLY A 157 -12.33 1.51 4.29
N HIS A 158 -12.08 2.65 3.65
CA HIS A 158 -11.31 3.77 4.22
C HIS A 158 -11.83 4.19 5.60
N ARG A 159 -10.98 4.11 6.63
CA ARG A 159 -11.23 4.64 7.97
C ARG A 159 -10.13 5.63 8.33
N ILE A 160 -10.50 6.88 8.60
CA ILE A 160 -9.56 7.92 9.04
C ILE A 160 -9.17 7.65 10.50
N ILE A 161 -7.86 7.58 10.78
CA ILE A 161 -7.30 7.40 12.12
C ILE A 161 -6.85 8.77 12.67
N PHE A 162 -6.11 9.53 11.86
CA PHE A 162 -5.67 10.88 12.16
C PHE A 162 -6.26 11.86 11.14
N ASN A 163 -7.07 12.82 11.59
CA ASN A 163 -7.54 13.91 10.74
C ASN A 163 -6.38 14.85 10.34
N GLU A 164 -6.57 15.68 9.31
CA GLU A 164 -5.60 16.67 8.82
C GLU A 164 -5.00 17.53 9.95
N ARG A 165 -5.82 17.93 10.94
CA ARG A 165 -5.35 18.73 12.08
C ARG A 165 -4.39 17.98 13.02
N ARG A 166 -4.53 16.66 13.18
CA ARG A 166 -3.61 15.81 13.96
C ARG A 166 -2.37 15.46 13.13
N SER A 167 -2.57 15.00 11.90
CA SER A 167 -1.52 14.72 10.91
C SER A 167 -0.58 15.91 10.74
N GLY A 168 -1.11 17.11 10.45
CA GLY A 168 -0.33 18.35 10.29
C GLY A 168 0.36 18.89 11.56
N ARG A 169 0.06 18.34 12.76
CA ARG A 169 0.86 18.56 13.98
C ARG A 169 2.02 17.56 14.05
N ILE A 170 1.73 16.27 13.92
CA ILE A 170 2.72 15.17 13.95
C ILE A 170 3.80 15.40 12.88
N ALA A 171 3.36 15.70 11.66
CA ALA A 171 4.21 16.09 10.54
C ALA A 171 5.08 17.32 10.84
N ARG A 172 4.62 18.25 11.68
CA ARG A 172 5.40 19.47 12.06
C ARG A 172 6.47 19.15 13.08
N SER A 173 6.15 18.33 14.09
CA SER A 173 7.12 17.89 15.11
C SER A 173 8.19 16.96 14.54
N LEU A 174 7.92 16.26 13.44
CA LEU A 174 8.84 15.31 12.80
C LEU A 174 9.54 15.87 11.54
N ALA A 175 9.14 17.04 11.04
CA ALA A 175 9.75 17.66 9.85
C ALA A 175 11.26 17.93 9.98
N TRP A 176 11.82 18.03 11.20
CA TRP A 176 13.25 18.26 11.37
C TRP A 176 14.12 17.05 11.00
N LEU A 177 13.58 15.83 11.01
CA LEU A 177 14.30 14.62 10.57
C LEU A 177 14.64 14.64 9.08
N HIS A 178 13.96 15.48 8.29
CA HIS A 178 14.20 15.65 6.85
C HIS A 178 15.27 16.70 6.51
N ARG A 179 15.93 17.28 7.52
CA ARG A 179 17.12 18.12 7.33
C ARG A 179 18.26 17.28 6.74
N PRO A 180 18.98 17.72 5.68
CA PRO A 180 19.99 16.90 5.01
C PRO A 180 21.05 16.28 5.93
N THR A 181 21.51 17.02 6.94
CA THR A 181 22.48 16.52 7.93
C THR A 181 21.94 15.39 8.80
N VAL A 182 20.65 15.43 9.16
CA VAL A 182 19.99 14.37 9.94
C VAL A 182 19.73 13.15 9.06
N VAL A 183 19.28 13.35 7.82
CA VAL A 183 19.10 12.25 6.84
C VAL A 183 20.41 11.52 6.59
N VAL A 184 21.52 12.24 6.35
CA VAL A 184 22.84 11.63 6.18
C VAL A 184 23.27 10.88 7.44
N LEU A 185 23.13 11.47 8.63
CA LEU A 185 23.47 10.81 9.90
C LEU A 185 22.69 9.51 10.11
N MET A 186 21.36 9.53 9.88
CA MET A 186 20.51 8.36 10.04
C MET A 186 20.83 7.27 9.01
N LEU A 187 21.04 7.62 7.75
CA LEU A 187 21.43 6.64 6.72
C LEU A 187 22.83 6.06 6.97
N SER A 188 23.79 6.85 7.46
CA SER A 188 25.11 6.34 7.86
C SER A 188 25.03 5.43 9.09
N ALA A 189 24.18 5.76 10.07
CA ALA A 189 23.93 4.91 11.23
C ALA A 189 23.25 3.58 10.84
N ALA A 190 22.32 3.62 9.88
CA ALA A 190 21.68 2.42 9.34
C ALA A 190 22.69 1.50 8.65
N VAL A 191 23.50 2.03 7.73
CA VAL A 191 24.56 1.24 7.07
C VAL A 191 25.54 0.62 8.09
N ALA A 192 25.88 1.34 9.17
CA ALA A 192 26.72 0.79 10.24
C ALA A 192 26.01 -0.32 11.05
N MET A 193 24.71 -0.15 11.36
CA MET A 193 23.86 -1.14 12.01
C MET A 193 23.72 -2.40 11.15
N ASP A 194 23.49 -2.25 9.84
CA ASP A 194 23.29 -3.36 8.90
C ASP A 194 24.59 -4.15 8.69
N VAL A 195 25.72 -3.45 8.54
CA VAL A 195 27.05 -4.08 8.48
C VAL A 195 27.36 -4.85 9.76
N TRP A 196 26.99 -4.33 10.94
CA TRP A 196 27.12 -5.05 12.20
C TRP A 196 26.19 -6.29 12.26
N LEU A 197 24.91 -6.11 11.97
CA LEU A 197 23.87 -7.14 12.08
C LEU A 197 24.10 -8.31 11.13
N PHE A 198 24.38 -8.04 9.86
CA PHE A 198 24.56 -9.07 8.82
C PHE A 198 26.00 -9.53 8.67
N GLY A 199 27.00 -8.69 8.99
CA GLY A 199 28.41 -9.03 8.85
C GLY A 199 29.04 -9.73 10.06
N PHE A 200 28.52 -9.48 11.27
CA PHE A 200 29.15 -9.94 12.52
C PHE A 200 28.20 -10.63 13.51
N PHE A 201 26.96 -10.15 13.66
CA PHE A 201 26.03 -10.69 14.66
C PHE A 201 25.26 -11.92 14.18
N GLY A 202 24.73 -11.89 12.95
CA GLY A 202 23.90 -12.95 12.37
C GLY A 202 22.41 -12.76 12.66
N ALA A 203 21.62 -12.48 11.62
CA ALA A 203 20.22 -12.10 11.77
C ALA A 203 19.22 -13.26 11.99
N VAL A 204 19.67 -14.52 12.02
CA VAL A 204 18.79 -15.70 12.10
C VAL A 204 18.33 -15.98 13.54
N GLU A 205 19.24 -15.94 14.50
CA GLU A 205 18.96 -16.32 15.89
C GLU A 205 17.84 -15.50 16.56
N PRO A 206 17.78 -14.16 16.41
CA PRO A 206 16.69 -13.37 16.99
C PRO A 206 15.30 -13.75 16.44
N VAL A 207 15.24 -14.21 15.19
CA VAL A 207 14.00 -14.60 14.52
C VAL A 207 13.52 -15.96 15.02
N LEU A 208 14.44 -16.92 15.18
CA LEU A 208 14.11 -18.24 15.74
C LEU A 208 13.58 -18.12 17.18
N GLN A 209 14.25 -17.36 18.05
CA GLN A 209 13.79 -17.13 19.42
C GLN A 209 12.38 -16.52 19.49
N VAL A 210 12.03 -15.64 18.54
CA VAL A 210 10.68 -15.06 18.46
C VAL A 210 9.66 -16.11 18.02
N LEU A 211 9.98 -16.97 17.04
CA LEU A 211 9.11 -18.05 16.57
C LEU A 211 8.82 -19.11 17.65
N ASP A 212 9.79 -19.38 18.52
CA ASP A 212 9.64 -20.28 19.67
C ASP A 212 8.82 -19.69 20.84
N GLN A 213 8.50 -18.39 20.81
CA GLN A 213 7.80 -17.72 21.93
C GLN A 213 6.59 -16.90 21.45
N PRO A 214 5.35 -17.44 21.54
CA PRO A 214 4.14 -16.77 21.07
C PRO A 214 3.93 -15.34 21.60
N VAL A 215 4.33 -15.08 22.85
CA VAL A 215 4.25 -13.73 23.43
C VAL A 215 5.20 -12.76 22.72
N LEU A 216 6.42 -13.19 22.37
CA LEU A 216 7.34 -12.39 21.57
C LEU A 216 6.84 -12.21 20.14
N MET A 217 6.18 -13.22 19.54
CA MET A 217 5.52 -13.04 18.23
C MET A 217 4.47 -11.93 18.27
N LEU A 218 3.64 -11.88 19.32
CA LEU A 218 2.64 -10.82 19.51
C LEU A 218 3.29 -9.44 19.75
N VAL A 219 4.41 -9.38 20.48
CA VAL A 219 5.19 -8.14 20.67
C VAL A 219 5.78 -7.65 19.35
N VAL A 220 6.46 -8.52 18.57
CA VAL A 220 7.04 -8.15 17.26
C VAL A 220 5.95 -7.77 16.26
N PHE A 221 4.80 -8.46 16.26
CA PHE A 221 3.64 -8.06 15.47
C PHE A 221 3.14 -6.66 15.85
N GLY A 222 3.02 -6.37 17.16
CA GLY A 222 2.66 -5.04 17.66
C GLY A 222 3.67 -3.95 17.26
N LEU A 223 4.97 -4.25 17.30
CA LEU A 223 6.03 -3.35 16.83
C LEU A 223 6.00 -3.16 15.31
N THR A 224 5.65 -4.19 14.54
CA THR A 224 5.47 -4.09 13.07
C THR A 224 4.27 -3.20 12.72
N VAL A 225 3.16 -3.33 13.45
CA VAL A 225 2.01 -2.42 13.30
C VAL A 225 2.39 -0.98 13.72
N ALA A 226 3.26 -0.80 14.72
CA ALA A 226 3.79 0.51 15.09
C ALA A 226 4.72 1.10 14.01
N SER A 227 5.55 0.27 13.36
CA SER A 227 6.36 0.63 12.18
C SER A 227 5.49 1.19 11.07
N LEU A 228 4.43 0.46 10.68
CA LEU A 228 3.46 0.89 9.66
C LEU A 228 2.75 2.21 10.01
N VAL A 229 2.48 2.50 11.29
CA VAL A 229 1.94 3.82 11.70
C VAL A 229 3.00 4.92 11.59
N PHE A 230 4.25 4.61 11.90
CA PHE A 230 5.37 5.55 11.87
C PHE A 230 5.84 5.87 10.44
N HIS A 231 5.77 4.90 9.53
CA HIS A 231 5.90 5.03 8.08
C HIS A 231 5.03 6.18 7.53
N GLU A 232 3.75 6.19 7.88
CA GLU A 232 2.81 7.24 7.47
C GLU A 232 3.18 8.63 8.03
N PHE A 233 3.72 8.69 9.25
CA PHE A 233 4.27 9.93 9.79
C PHE A 233 5.51 10.40 9.02
N GLY A 234 6.24 9.48 8.38
CA GLY A 234 7.31 9.75 7.43
C GLY A 234 6.81 10.50 6.19
N HIS A 235 5.82 9.96 5.47
CA HIS A 235 5.18 10.66 4.34
C HIS A 235 4.61 12.02 4.76
N ALA A 236 3.86 12.07 5.87
CA ALA A 236 3.23 13.31 6.33
C ALA A 236 4.27 14.39 6.68
N SER A 237 5.36 14.03 7.37
CA SER A 237 6.44 14.94 7.73
C SER A 237 7.30 15.37 6.53
N ALA A 238 7.54 14.46 5.58
CA ALA A 238 8.25 14.74 4.34
C ALA A 238 7.48 15.71 3.43
N CYS A 239 6.18 15.45 3.24
CA CYS A 239 5.23 16.34 2.55
C CYS A 239 5.29 17.75 3.14
N ARG A 240 5.23 17.85 4.48
CA ARG A 240 5.32 19.12 5.18
C ARG A 240 6.69 19.80 5.05
N TYR A 241 7.78 19.06 5.10
CA TYR A 241 9.13 19.60 4.89
C TYR A 241 9.33 20.13 3.46
N GLY A 242 8.72 19.46 2.47
CA GLY A 242 8.67 19.91 1.07
C GLY A 242 7.81 21.17 0.82
N GLY A 243 7.13 21.72 1.84
CA GLY A 243 6.28 22.91 1.70
C GLY A 243 4.84 22.62 1.25
N ALA A 244 4.43 21.35 1.19
CA ALA A 244 3.04 20.94 0.99
C ALA A 244 2.30 20.78 2.34
N ARG A 245 0.99 20.50 2.27
CA ARG A 245 0.10 20.25 3.41
C ARG A 245 -0.30 18.77 3.44
N PRO A 246 0.14 17.98 4.42
CA PRO A 246 -0.33 16.60 4.58
C PRO A 246 -1.80 16.60 5.02
N GLY A 247 -2.61 15.76 4.39
CA GLY A 247 -4.02 15.54 4.70
C GLY A 247 -4.21 14.57 5.86
N CYS A 248 -5.27 13.76 5.80
CA CYS A 248 -5.53 12.72 6.79
C CYS A 248 -4.60 11.50 6.65
N ILE A 249 -4.49 10.73 7.72
CA ILE A 249 -3.89 9.39 7.74
C ILE A 249 -4.99 8.41 8.14
N GLY A 250 -5.10 7.29 7.41
CA GLY A 250 -6.13 6.29 7.64
C GLY A 250 -5.65 4.87 7.38
N CYS A 251 -6.58 3.93 7.41
CA CYS A 251 -6.38 2.56 6.97
C CYS A 251 -7.52 2.09 6.07
N GLY A 252 -7.30 0.96 5.41
CA GLY A 252 -8.30 0.23 4.63
C GLY A 252 -7.78 -1.17 4.27
N LEU A 253 -8.48 -1.85 3.37
CA LEU A 253 -8.09 -3.13 2.82
C LEU A 253 -7.58 -2.94 1.39
N PHE A 254 -6.29 -3.24 1.17
CA PHE A 254 -5.67 -3.29 -0.16
C PHE A 254 -5.74 -4.73 -0.68
N LEU A 255 -6.60 -4.95 -1.68
CA LEU A 255 -7.07 -6.27 -2.14
C LEU A 255 -7.76 -7.11 -1.05
N ILE A 256 -6.98 -7.56 -0.07
CA ILE A 256 -7.31 -8.43 1.07
C ILE A 256 -6.53 -8.07 2.35
N TRP A 257 -5.38 -7.38 2.22
CA TRP A 257 -4.48 -7.06 3.31
C TRP A 257 -4.84 -5.72 3.95
N PRO A 258 -4.69 -5.56 5.28
CA PRO A 258 -4.77 -4.23 5.88
C PRO A 258 -3.60 -3.37 5.39
N SER A 259 -3.89 -2.17 4.90
CA SER A 259 -2.86 -1.15 4.62
C SER A 259 -3.25 0.18 5.26
N MET A 260 -2.25 0.94 5.65
CA MET A 260 -2.43 2.36 5.96
C MET A 260 -2.30 3.21 4.69
N TYR A 261 -2.64 4.49 4.82
CA TYR A 261 -2.35 5.51 3.80
C TYR A 261 -2.31 6.91 4.41
N THR A 262 -1.49 7.80 3.83
CA THR A 262 -1.50 9.25 4.05
C THR A 262 -1.99 9.97 2.81
N ASP A 263 -2.93 10.91 2.96
CA ASP A 263 -3.27 11.86 1.91
C ASP A 263 -2.13 12.88 1.72
N VAL A 264 -1.20 12.57 0.82
CA VAL A 264 -0.13 13.50 0.39
C VAL A 264 -0.50 14.28 -0.87
N THR A 265 -1.77 14.30 -1.30
CA THR A 265 -2.20 14.81 -2.61
C THR A 265 -1.74 16.25 -2.93
N ASP A 266 -1.56 17.10 -1.94
CA ASP A 266 -1.09 18.49 -2.11
C ASP A 266 0.36 18.58 -2.65
N ILE A 267 1.16 17.49 -2.62
CA ILE A 267 2.53 17.49 -3.17
C ILE A 267 2.59 17.72 -4.68
N TYR A 268 1.53 17.49 -5.43
CA TYR A 268 1.54 17.73 -6.88
C TYR A 268 1.80 19.19 -7.28
N ARG A 269 1.65 20.14 -6.34
CA ARG A 269 2.02 21.56 -6.52
C ARG A 269 3.51 21.87 -6.33
N ILE A 270 4.28 21.01 -5.65
CA ILE A 270 5.71 21.24 -5.37
C ILE A 270 6.60 20.52 -6.38
N GLY A 271 7.85 20.98 -6.54
CA GLY A 271 8.80 20.42 -7.49
C GLY A 271 9.16 18.96 -7.22
N ARG A 272 9.63 18.25 -8.26
CA ARG A 272 9.93 16.81 -8.24
C ARG A 272 10.74 16.35 -7.01
N ALA A 273 11.76 17.09 -6.60
CA ALA A 273 12.59 16.76 -5.44
C ALA A 273 11.87 16.92 -4.07
N GLY A 274 10.73 17.60 -4.03
CA GLY A 274 9.83 17.64 -2.86
C GLY A 274 8.91 16.42 -2.82
N ARG A 275 8.39 16.01 -3.98
CA ARG A 275 7.53 14.82 -4.13
C ARG A 275 8.30 13.54 -3.86
N LEU A 276 9.44 13.35 -4.53
CA LEU A 276 10.32 12.19 -4.32
C LEU A 276 10.77 12.01 -2.86
N ARG A 277 10.96 13.10 -2.09
CA ARG A 277 11.23 13.03 -0.64
C ARG A 277 10.00 12.57 0.15
N THR A 278 8.81 12.96 -0.30
CA THR A 278 7.54 12.50 0.28
C THR A 278 7.31 11.02 0.02
N ASP A 279 7.56 10.57 -1.20
CA ASP A 279 7.40 9.16 -1.61
C ASP A 279 8.43 8.27 -0.88
N LEU A 280 9.67 8.73 -0.71
CA LEU A 280 10.69 8.08 0.14
C LEU A 280 10.48 8.29 1.65
N GLY A 281 9.45 9.05 2.04
CA GLY A 281 9.23 9.48 3.42
C GLY A 281 8.93 8.32 4.37
N GLY A 282 8.11 7.37 3.95
CA GLY A 282 7.76 6.16 4.69
C GLY A 282 8.95 5.24 4.88
N VAL A 283 9.58 4.81 3.78
CA VAL A 283 10.82 4.01 3.81
C VAL A 283 11.92 4.62 4.70
N TYR A 284 12.12 5.95 4.67
CA TYR A 284 13.07 6.62 5.58
C TYR A 284 12.65 6.51 7.06
N PHE A 285 11.35 6.57 7.35
CA PHE A 285 10.86 6.43 8.73
C PHE A 285 10.92 4.98 9.23
N ASN A 286 10.83 3.98 8.36
CA ASN A 286 11.15 2.59 8.72
C ASN A 286 12.60 2.46 9.16
N VAL A 287 13.55 3.10 8.45
CA VAL A 287 14.97 3.14 8.85
C VAL A 287 15.15 3.82 10.22
N VAL A 288 14.47 4.95 10.46
CA VAL A 288 14.50 5.62 11.78
C VAL A 288 13.88 4.75 12.89
N PHE A 289 12.81 4.00 12.59
CA PHE A 289 12.20 3.06 13.53
C PHE A 289 13.14 1.89 13.85
N MET A 290 13.77 1.29 12.85
CA MET A 290 14.76 0.22 13.02
C MET A 290 15.95 0.67 13.87
N LEU A 291 16.47 1.88 13.65
CA LEU A 291 17.52 2.47 14.51
C LEU A 291 17.06 2.67 15.95
N GLY A 292 15.79 3.04 16.16
CA GLY A 292 15.17 3.07 17.49
C GLY A 292 15.10 1.69 18.15
N MET A 293 14.74 0.64 17.40
CA MET A 293 14.71 -0.74 17.88
C MET A 293 16.13 -1.26 18.18
N ALA A 294 17.12 -0.98 17.33
CA ALA A 294 18.51 -1.33 17.61
C ALA A 294 19.06 -0.60 18.84
N GLY A 295 18.72 0.67 19.04
CA GLY A 295 19.02 1.40 20.29
C GLY A 295 18.38 0.75 21.52
N ALA A 296 17.13 0.31 21.42
CA ALA A 296 16.44 -0.44 22.47
C ALA A 296 17.08 -1.81 22.73
N TYR A 297 17.57 -2.51 21.70
CA TYR A 297 18.38 -3.72 21.85
C TYR A 297 19.66 -3.44 22.64
N PHE A 298 20.49 -2.47 22.24
CA PHE A 298 21.73 -2.16 22.95
C PHE A 298 21.51 -1.69 24.40
N ALA A 299 20.34 -1.14 24.71
CA ALA A 299 19.96 -0.75 26.07
C ALA A 299 19.39 -1.89 26.94
N THR A 300 18.99 -3.05 26.37
CA THR A 300 18.22 -4.10 27.09
C THR A 300 18.65 -5.54 26.84
N GLY A 301 19.43 -5.81 25.78
CA GLY A 301 19.79 -7.16 25.33
C GLY A 301 18.64 -7.96 24.69
N GLN A 302 17.44 -7.39 24.54
CA GLN A 302 16.23 -8.12 24.17
C GLN A 302 16.14 -8.40 22.66
N GLN A 303 16.36 -9.66 22.26
CA GLN A 303 16.51 -10.07 20.86
C GLN A 303 15.29 -9.78 19.97
N PHE A 304 14.06 -9.70 20.53
CA PHE A 304 12.86 -9.37 19.74
C PHE A 304 12.94 -7.98 19.07
N PHE A 305 13.75 -7.06 19.58
CA PHE A 305 14.05 -5.79 18.90
C PHE A 305 14.86 -6.01 17.61
N LEU A 306 15.87 -6.90 17.61
CA LEU A 306 16.62 -7.24 16.38
C LEU A 306 15.77 -8.04 15.40
N ALA A 307 14.88 -8.92 15.88
CA ALA A 307 13.90 -9.58 15.03
C ALA A 307 12.96 -8.57 14.35
N THR A 308 12.59 -7.50 15.06
CA THR A 308 11.81 -6.36 14.50
C THR A 308 12.62 -5.59 13.47
N VAL A 309 13.92 -5.33 13.70
CA VAL A 309 14.83 -4.72 12.69
C VAL A 309 14.93 -5.59 11.44
N TYR A 310 15.11 -6.90 11.60
CA TYR A 310 15.17 -7.82 10.46
C TYR A 310 13.85 -7.86 9.68
N LEU A 311 12.70 -7.89 10.37
CA LEU A 311 11.39 -7.84 9.71
C LEU A 311 11.13 -6.48 9.00
N GLY A 312 11.62 -5.37 9.58
CA GLY A 312 11.58 -4.04 8.96
C GLY A 312 12.34 -3.94 7.63
N HIS A 313 13.35 -4.78 7.41
CA HIS A 313 14.01 -4.89 6.09
C HIS A 313 13.06 -5.49 5.04
N PHE A 314 12.26 -6.50 5.39
CA PHE A 314 11.24 -7.04 4.49
C PHE A 314 10.12 -6.02 4.24
N GLU A 315 9.72 -5.25 5.26
CA GLU A 315 8.76 -4.14 5.11
C GLU A 315 9.26 -3.11 4.08
N ILE A 316 10.53 -2.71 4.15
CA ILE A 316 11.16 -1.80 3.18
C ILE A 316 11.23 -2.43 1.78
N LEU A 317 11.60 -3.70 1.66
CA LEU A 317 11.68 -4.40 0.37
C LEU A 317 10.30 -4.59 -0.29
N GLU A 318 9.25 -4.83 0.49
CA GLU A 318 7.88 -4.86 0.00
C GLU A 318 7.43 -3.47 -0.47
N GLN A 319 7.59 -2.44 0.36
CA GLN A 319 7.16 -1.08 0.01
C GLN A 319 7.89 -0.52 -1.23
N LEU A 320 9.18 -0.83 -1.40
CA LEU A 320 9.95 -0.45 -2.59
C LEU A 320 9.59 -1.25 -3.86
N MET A 321 8.71 -2.27 -3.80
CA MET A 321 8.37 -3.11 -4.95
C MET A 321 7.43 -2.39 -5.93
N PRO A 322 7.88 -2.02 -7.16
CA PRO A 322 7.12 -1.16 -8.05
C PRO A 322 6.05 -1.91 -8.88
N ALA A 323 5.72 -3.14 -8.50
CA ALA A 323 4.70 -3.97 -9.16
C ALA A 323 3.27 -3.58 -8.71
N VAL A 324 3.14 -3.17 -7.44
CA VAL A 324 1.87 -2.87 -6.74
C VAL A 324 1.83 -1.36 -6.41
N ARG A 325 0.69 -0.79 -5.99
CA ARG A 325 0.58 0.63 -5.59
C ARG A 325 1.14 0.91 -4.19
N LEU A 326 2.37 0.51 -3.98
CA LEU A 326 3.21 0.79 -2.81
C LEU A 326 4.18 1.95 -3.15
N ASP A 327 5.00 2.37 -2.20
CA ASP A 327 5.96 3.49 -2.36
C ASP A 327 6.77 3.40 -3.66
N GLY A 328 7.31 2.22 -3.98
CA GLY A 328 8.12 1.98 -5.17
C GLY A 328 7.43 2.36 -6.48
N TYR A 329 6.10 2.24 -6.56
CA TYR A 329 5.32 2.68 -7.72
C TYR A 329 5.22 4.22 -7.79
N TYR A 330 5.04 4.91 -6.66
CA TYR A 330 4.92 6.38 -6.62
C TYR A 330 6.29 7.05 -6.81
N ILE A 331 7.33 6.56 -6.11
CA ILE A 331 8.74 6.90 -6.31
C ILE A 331 9.12 6.85 -7.79
N LEU A 332 8.79 5.73 -8.45
CA LEU A 332 9.06 5.54 -9.88
C LEU A 332 8.19 6.45 -10.76
N GLY A 333 6.93 6.66 -10.37
CA GLY A 333 5.98 7.56 -11.01
C GLY A 333 6.50 8.99 -11.07
N ASP A 334 7.01 9.53 -9.96
CA ASP A 334 7.53 10.90 -9.91
C ASP A 334 9.00 11.05 -10.35
N LEU A 335 9.79 9.98 -10.30
CA LEU A 335 11.06 9.89 -11.02
C LEU A 335 10.85 9.93 -12.55
N ALA A 336 9.79 9.30 -13.07
CA ALA A 336 9.36 9.49 -14.45
C ALA A 336 8.72 10.87 -14.66
N GLY A 337 8.00 11.39 -13.67
CA GLY A 337 7.12 12.56 -13.76
C GLY A 337 5.79 12.23 -14.45
N VAL A 338 5.24 11.04 -14.21
CA VAL A 338 3.99 10.52 -14.78
C VAL A 338 3.23 9.74 -13.69
N PRO A 339 2.23 10.35 -13.03
CA PRO A 339 1.52 9.75 -11.88
C PRO A 339 0.75 8.44 -12.13
N ASP A 340 0.36 8.15 -13.38
CA ASP A 340 -0.24 6.86 -13.75
C ASP A 340 0.67 6.08 -14.69
N LEU A 341 1.45 5.16 -14.12
CA LEU A 341 2.31 4.24 -14.87
C LEU A 341 1.50 3.09 -15.49
N TYR A 342 0.46 2.60 -14.80
CA TYR A 342 -0.36 1.49 -15.30
C TYR A 342 -1.12 1.87 -16.58
N GLY A 343 -1.64 3.10 -16.67
CA GLY A 343 -2.22 3.64 -17.89
C GLY A 343 -1.26 3.63 -19.09
N LYS A 344 0.06 3.62 -18.87
CA LYS A 344 1.10 3.60 -19.92
C LYS A 344 1.59 2.20 -20.31
N ILE A 345 1.26 1.14 -19.56
CA ILE A 345 1.55 -0.25 -19.94
C ILE A 345 1.00 -0.55 -21.34
N LYS A 346 -0.31 -0.33 -21.56
CA LYS A 346 -0.99 -0.67 -22.82
C LYS A 346 -0.45 0.14 -24.02
N PRO A 347 -0.27 1.47 -23.95
CA PRO A 347 0.42 2.24 -24.99
C PRO A 347 1.82 1.71 -25.30
N ILE A 348 2.66 1.44 -24.29
CA ILE A 348 4.03 0.95 -24.50
C ILE A 348 4.02 -0.43 -25.16
N LEU A 349 3.23 -1.39 -24.68
CA LEU A 349 3.12 -2.73 -25.28
C LEU A 349 2.52 -2.71 -26.68
N LEU A 350 1.58 -1.79 -26.99
CA LEU A 350 1.07 -1.62 -28.35
C LEU A 350 2.04 -0.86 -29.27
N SER A 351 2.99 -0.10 -28.71
CA SER A 351 3.97 0.69 -29.49
C SER A 351 5.02 -0.15 -30.21
N THR A 352 5.18 -1.44 -29.86
CA THR A 352 6.01 -2.41 -30.59
C THR A 352 5.27 -3.03 -31.78
N VAL A 353 3.94 -3.11 -31.72
CA VAL A 353 3.11 -3.83 -32.71
C VAL A 353 3.02 -3.06 -34.04
N PRO A 354 3.07 -3.73 -35.21
CA PRO A 354 2.83 -3.09 -36.50
C PRO A 354 1.37 -2.65 -36.72
N GLY A 355 1.14 -1.78 -37.70
CA GLY A 355 -0.20 -1.34 -38.13
C GLY A 355 -0.77 -0.11 -37.41
N ARG A 356 -2.04 0.24 -37.72
CA ARG A 356 -2.68 1.51 -37.30
C ARG A 356 -2.69 1.72 -35.77
N ARG A 357 -2.99 0.68 -35.00
CA ARG A 357 -3.03 0.75 -33.52
C ARG A 357 -1.65 1.06 -32.92
N GLY A 358 -0.59 0.43 -33.42
CA GLY A 358 0.78 0.73 -32.96
C GLY A 358 1.29 2.09 -33.42
N LYS A 359 0.83 2.62 -34.57
CA LYS A 359 1.10 4.02 -34.95
C LYS A 359 0.49 5.01 -33.94
N ALA A 360 -0.78 4.83 -33.56
CA ALA A 360 -1.43 5.66 -32.56
C ALA A 360 -0.76 5.55 -31.17
N ALA A 361 -0.43 4.34 -30.73
CA ALA A 361 0.27 4.12 -29.46
C ALA A 361 1.68 4.73 -29.45
N ARG A 362 2.43 4.68 -30.56
CA ARG A 362 3.71 5.38 -30.70
C ARG A 362 3.56 6.90 -30.61
N ALA A 363 2.48 7.49 -31.13
CA ALA A 363 2.24 8.93 -31.00
C ALA A 363 2.06 9.35 -29.52
N GLU A 364 1.28 8.60 -28.75
CA GLU A 364 1.13 8.84 -27.29
C GLU A 364 2.46 8.73 -26.54
N VAL A 365 3.25 7.70 -26.86
CA VAL A 365 4.57 7.44 -26.25
C VAL A 365 5.65 8.44 -26.69
N VAL A 366 5.46 9.14 -27.82
CA VAL A 366 6.30 10.27 -28.25
C VAL A 366 5.98 11.56 -27.48
N GLY A 367 4.78 11.69 -26.89
CA GLY A 367 4.42 12.78 -25.97
C GLY A 367 5.12 12.74 -24.59
N LEU A 368 6.04 11.79 -24.38
CA LEU A 368 6.87 11.66 -23.18
C LEU A 368 8.32 12.07 -23.47
N LYS A 369 8.94 12.77 -22.50
CA LYS A 369 10.37 13.08 -22.51
C LYS A 369 11.20 11.80 -22.59
N LYS A 370 12.37 11.86 -23.23
CA LYS A 370 13.23 10.68 -23.49
C LYS A 370 13.54 9.88 -22.22
N SER A 371 13.90 10.56 -21.13
CA SER A 371 14.16 9.94 -19.82
C SER A 371 12.92 9.25 -19.25
N SER A 372 11.79 9.97 -19.17
CA SER A 372 10.51 9.43 -18.72
C SER A 372 10.08 8.21 -19.53
N ARG A 373 10.18 8.26 -20.86
CA ARG A 373 9.91 7.11 -21.73
C ARG A 373 10.82 5.93 -21.40
N THR A 374 12.12 6.13 -21.26
CA THR A 374 13.05 5.05 -20.89
C THR A 374 12.69 4.43 -19.55
N ILE A 375 12.45 5.23 -18.50
CA ILE A 375 12.09 4.74 -17.16
C ILE A 375 10.84 3.83 -17.22
N ILE A 376 9.76 4.32 -17.82
CA ILE A 376 8.50 3.57 -17.88
C ILE A 376 8.64 2.36 -18.81
N THR A 377 9.33 2.47 -19.95
CA THR A 377 9.55 1.33 -20.86
C THR A 377 10.39 0.23 -20.20
N THR A 378 11.46 0.57 -19.47
CA THR A 378 12.25 -0.41 -18.71
C THR A 378 11.38 -1.11 -17.67
N TRP A 379 10.59 -0.37 -16.88
CA TRP A 379 9.69 -0.95 -15.88
C TRP A 379 8.59 -1.85 -16.50
N VAL A 380 8.00 -1.47 -17.64
CA VAL A 380 7.06 -2.34 -18.38
C VAL A 380 7.76 -3.62 -18.82
N LEU A 381 8.98 -3.53 -19.35
CA LEU A 381 9.73 -4.69 -19.87
C LEU A 381 10.32 -5.59 -18.78
N THR A 382 10.47 -5.11 -17.54
CA THR A 382 10.88 -5.96 -16.40
C THR A 382 9.67 -6.52 -15.64
N MET A 383 8.74 -5.66 -15.20
CA MET A 383 7.64 -6.08 -14.32
C MET A 383 6.56 -6.89 -15.04
N VAL A 384 6.23 -6.60 -16.30
CA VAL A 384 5.17 -7.36 -16.99
C VAL A 384 5.60 -8.81 -17.26
N PRO A 385 6.81 -9.10 -17.78
CA PRO A 385 7.29 -10.48 -17.88
C PRO A 385 7.48 -11.17 -16.53
N LEU A 386 7.96 -10.45 -15.50
CA LEU A 386 8.12 -10.99 -14.14
C LEU A 386 6.78 -11.46 -13.57
N LEU A 387 5.74 -10.61 -13.59
CA LEU A 387 4.40 -10.94 -13.09
C LEU A 387 3.71 -12.03 -13.92
N ILE A 388 4.00 -12.14 -15.22
CA ILE A 388 3.52 -13.25 -16.06
C ILE A 388 4.23 -14.56 -15.68
N GLY A 389 5.54 -14.52 -15.43
CA GLY A 389 6.32 -15.67 -14.98
C GLY A 389 5.90 -16.16 -13.58
N GLU A 390 5.69 -15.23 -12.65
CA GLU A 390 5.20 -15.50 -11.29
C GLU A 390 3.79 -16.11 -11.33
N LEU A 391 2.85 -15.51 -12.08
CA LEU A 391 1.51 -16.07 -12.26
C LEU A 391 1.55 -17.46 -12.92
N GLY A 392 2.43 -17.66 -13.92
CA GLY A 392 2.65 -18.97 -14.54
C GLY A 392 3.17 -20.01 -13.54
N TYR A 393 4.15 -19.64 -12.72
CA TYR A 393 4.72 -20.48 -11.67
C TYR A 393 3.71 -20.79 -10.56
N ALA A 394 2.88 -19.83 -10.16
CA ALA A 394 1.81 -20.02 -9.20
C ALA A 394 0.71 -20.97 -9.73
N LEU A 395 0.33 -20.84 -11.01
CA LEU A 395 -0.60 -21.77 -11.68
C LEU A 395 -0.01 -23.18 -11.86
N TRP A 396 1.30 -23.27 -12.13
CA TRP A 396 2.01 -24.55 -12.21
C TRP A 396 2.08 -25.25 -10.85
N ASN A 397 2.31 -24.52 -9.77
CA ASN A 397 2.32 -25.08 -8.41
C ASN A 397 0.93 -25.14 -7.75
N LEU A 398 -0.15 -24.75 -8.44
CA LEU A 398 -1.48 -24.61 -7.83
C LEU A 398 -2.00 -25.90 -7.15
N PRO A 399 -1.86 -27.12 -7.72
CA PRO A 399 -2.29 -28.34 -7.03
C PRO A 399 -1.51 -28.60 -5.75
N ARG A 400 -0.18 -28.36 -5.78
CA ARG A 400 0.71 -28.45 -4.62
C ARG A 400 0.35 -27.43 -3.55
N ILE A 401 0.05 -26.18 -3.93
CA ILE A 401 -0.36 -25.12 -3.02
C ILE A 401 -1.69 -25.50 -2.34
N VAL A 402 -2.71 -25.86 -3.12
CA VAL A 402 -4.04 -26.26 -2.59
C VAL A 402 -3.94 -27.50 -1.71
N ALA A 403 -3.24 -28.55 -2.13
CA ALA A 403 -3.07 -29.77 -1.34
C ALA A 403 -2.29 -29.54 -0.04
N THR A 404 -1.32 -28.61 -0.03
CA THR A 404 -0.59 -28.24 1.19
C THR A 404 -1.48 -27.39 2.10
N MET A 405 -2.18 -26.38 1.56
CA MET A 405 -3.11 -25.52 2.31
C MET A 405 -4.23 -26.32 2.98
N VAL A 406 -4.90 -27.22 2.25
CA VAL A 406 -5.95 -28.08 2.80
C VAL A 406 -5.40 -29.00 3.89
N ARG A 407 -4.26 -29.65 3.64
CA ARG A 407 -3.60 -30.52 4.64
C ARG A 407 -3.25 -29.76 5.91
N SER A 408 -2.59 -28.61 5.81
CA SER A 408 -2.22 -27.79 6.96
C SER A 408 -3.45 -27.25 7.70
N LEU A 409 -4.53 -26.91 6.99
CA LEU A 409 -5.78 -26.49 7.64
C LEU A 409 -6.44 -27.64 8.39
N THR A 410 -6.48 -28.85 7.81
CA THR A 410 -7.00 -30.05 8.50
C THR A 410 -6.16 -30.41 9.72
N ASP A 411 -4.83 -30.51 9.57
CA ASP A 411 -3.90 -30.82 10.66
C ASP A 411 -4.06 -29.78 11.81
N GLN A 412 -4.14 -28.49 11.48
CA GLN A 412 -4.35 -27.39 12.45
C GLN A 412 -5.72 -27.45 13.15
N VAL A 413 -6.81 -27.67 12.42
CA VAL A 413 -8.18 -27.69 12.97
C VAL A 413 -8.37 -28.88 13.91
N VAL A 414 -7.86 -30.06 13.53
CA VAL A 414 -7.93 -31.27 14.39
C VAL A 414 -7.14 -31.04 15.68
N GLY A 415 -5.86 -30.65 15.59
CA GLY A 415 -5.03 -30.46 16.77
C GLY A 415 -5.46 -29.29 17.68
N THR A 416 -6.15 -28.28 17.13
CA THR A 416 -6.85 -27.25 17.92
C THR A 416 -8.04 -27.85 18.69
N GLY A 417 -8.80 -28.74 18.07
CA GLY A 417 -9.89 -29.49 18.71
C GLY A 417 -9.38 -30.41 19.83
N ASP A 418 -8.30 -31.13 19.57
CA ASP A 418 -7.65 -32.01 20.56
C ASP A 418 -7.12 -31.20 21.77
N ALA A 419 -6.58 -30.00 21.55
CA ALA A 419 -6.16 -29.10 22.63
C ALA A 419 -7.35 -28.62 23.48
N PHE A 420 -8.53 -28.36 22.89
CA PHE A 420 -9.76 -28.10 23.66
C PHE A 420 -10.22 -29.34 24.44
N ALA A 421 -10.23 -30.51 23.81
CA ALA A 421 -10.64 -31.77 24.44
C ALA A 421 -9.72 -32.18 25.62
N GLY A 422 -8.42 -31.93 25.49
CA GLY A 422 -7.41 -32.13 26.54
C GLY A 422 -7.37 -31.03 27.61
N GLY A 423 -8.29 -30.06 27.60
CA GLY A 423 -8.37 -28.98 28.58
C GLY A 423 -7.24 -27.94 28.50
N GLN A 424 -6.43 -27.96 27.44
CA GLN A 424 -5.25 -27.09 27.28
C GLN A 424 -5.65 -25.72 26.69
N ILE A 425 -6.40 -24.94 27.47
CA ILE A 425 -7.03 -23.66 27.05
C ILE A 425 -6.04 -22.73 26.33
N ALA A 426 -4.79 -22.61 26.81
CA ALA A 426 -3.77 -21.76 26.18
C ALA A 426 -3.36 -22.27 24.79
N ALA A 427 -3.10 -23.57 24.63
CA ALA A 427 -2.76 -24.17 23.34
C ALA A 427 -3.95 -24.11 22.37
N ALA A 428 -5.17 -24.34 22.87
CA ALA A 428 -6.40 -24.24 22.09
C ALA A 428 -6.65 -22.82 21.54
N LEU A 429 -6.44 -21.78 22.35
CA LEU A 429 -6.52 -20.38 21.92
C LEU A 429 -5.46 -20.05 20.86
N MET A 430 -4.21 -20.51 21.03
CA MET A 430 -3.18 -20.36 19.99
C MET A 430 -3.52 -21.11 18.71
N GLY A 431 -4.12 -22.31 18.82
CA GLY A 431 -4.61 -23.09 17.69
C GLY A 431 -5.67 -22.35 16.86
N VAL A 432 -6.61 -21.66 17.52
CA VAL A 432 -7.61 -20.78 16.87
C VAL A 432 -6.95 -19.61 16.14
N ILE A 433 -5.91 -18.99 16.71
CA ILE A 433 -5.13 -17.94 16.05
C ILE A 433 -4.43 -18.50 14.80
N GLY A 434 -3.78 -19.66 14.91
CA GLY A 434 -3.15 -20.34 13.77
C GLY A 434 -4.14 -20.71 12.66
N CYS A 435 -5.33 -21.21 13.01
CA CYS A 435 -6.45 -21.41 12.08
C CYS A 435 -6.80 -20.12 11.32
N PHE A 436 -6.94 -18.99 12.01
CA PHE A 436 -7.27 -17.70 11.39
C PHE A 436 -6.14 -17.20 10.47
N MET A 437 -4.88 -17.29 10.93
CA MET A 437 -3.70 -16.91 10.14
C MET A 437 -3.52 -17.77 8.88
N LEU A 438 -3.99 -19.02 8.86
CA LEU A 438 -3.98 -19.87 7.68
C LEU A 438 -5.19 -19.64 6.77
N LEU A 439 -6.38 -19.43 7.34
CA LEU A 439 -7.63 -19.16 6.60
C LEU A 439 -7.57 -17.83 5.83
N CYS A 440 -6.95 -16.79 6.38
CA CYS A 440 -6.87 -15.47 5.76
C CYS A 440 -6.19 -15.49 4.35
N PRO A 441 -4.95 -15.99 4.17
CA PRO A 441 -4.33 -16.10 2.85
C PRO A 441 -5.02 -17.12 1.95
N MET A 442 -5.59 -18.22 2.49
CA MET A 442 -6.37 -19.18 1.70
C MET A 442 -7.61 -18.53 1.07
N ALA A 443 -8.42 -17.84 1.87
CA ALA A 443 -9.57 -17.07 1.40
C ALA A 443 -9.13 -15.97 0.42
N GLY A 444 -7.97 -15.35 0.66
CA GLY A 444 -7.35 -14.37 -0.21
C GLY A 444 -7.03 -14.89 -1.61
N VAL A 445 -6.35 -16.04 -1.71
CA VAL A 445 -6.01 -16.70 -2.99
C VAL A 445 -7.28 -17.10 -3.75
N VAL A 446 -8.28 -17.67 -3.08
CA VAL A 446 -9.57 -18.03 -3.69
C VAL A 446 -10.29 -16.78 -4.22
N TYR A 447 -10.43 -15.74 -3.40
CA TYR A 447 -11.06 -14.47 -3.77
C TYR A 447 -10.36 -13.81 -4.96
N LEU A 448 -9.02 -13.70 -4.93
CA LEU A 448 -8.25 -13.10 -5.99
C LEU A 448 -8.37 -13.89 -7.30
N SER A 449 -8.31 -15.23 -7.24
CA SER A 449 -8.47 -16.12 -8.39
C SER A 449 -9.83 -15.95 -9.07
N LEU A 450 -10.93 -15.99 -8.30
CA LEU A 450 -12.29 -15.77 -8.79
C LEU A 450 -12.45 -14.37 -9.41
N LYS A 451 -11.90 -13.35 -8.75
CA LYS A 451 -11.98 -11.94 -9.16
C LYS A 451 -11.17 -11.65 -10.43
N MET A 452 -10.00 -12.26 -10.58
CA MET A 452 -9.16 -12.20 -11.79
C MET A 452 -9.78 -12.99 -12.94
N GLY A 453 -10.15 -14.25 -12.74
CA GLY A 453 -10.81 -15.08 -13.76
C GLY A 453 -12.09 -14.44 -14.28
N GLY A 454 -12.93 -13.93 -13.37
CA GLY A 454 -14.15 -13.19 -13.72
C GLY A 454 -13.87 -11.85 -14.44
N ARG A 455 -12.71 -11.20 -14.25
CA ARG A 455 -12.30 -10.03 -15.04
C ARG A 455 -11.78 -10.42 -16.43
N VAL A 456 -10.95 -11.47 -16.54
CA VAL A 456 -10.46 -12.02 -17.82
C VAL A 456 -11.63 -12.47 -18.70
N PHE A 457 -12.59 -13.22 -18.14
CA PHE A 457 -13.80 -13.65 -18.85
C PHE A 457 -14.63 -12.46 -19.37
N ARG A 458 -14.87 -11.43 -18.55
CA ARG A 458 -15.58 -10.22 -18.97
C ARG A 458 -14.82 -9.42 -20.03
N ALA A 459 -13.49 -9.35 -19.94
CA ALA A 459 -12.65 -8.70 -20.94
C ALA A 459 -12.68 -9.46 -22.29
N ALA A 460 -12.57 -10.79 -22.26
CA ALA A 460 -12.70 -11.65 -23.44
C ALA A 460 -14.08 -11.50 -24.09
N LYS A 461 -15.18 -11.55 -23.31
CA LYS A 461 -16.55 -11.34 -23.79
C LYS A 461 -16.72 -9.98 -24.48
N ARG A 462 -16.23 -8.89 -23.88
CA ARG A 462 -16.28 -7.54 -24.48
C ARG A 462 -15.42 -7.44 -25.76
N SER A 463 -14.22 -8.00 -25.77
CA SER A 463 -13.29 -7.94 -26.90
C SER A 463 -13.76 -8.76 -28.13
N THR A 464 -14.73 -9.66 -27.94
CA THR A 464 -15.19 -10.62 -28.95
C THR A 464 -16.65 -10.47 -29.36
N ALA A 465 -17.39 -9.50 -28.80
CA ALA A 465 -18.81 -9.30 -29.04
C ALA A 465 -19.17 -9.31 -30.53
N ASP A 466 -18.51 -8.45 -31.32
CA ASP A 466 -18.78 -8.27 -32.75
C ASP A 466 -17.88 -9.14 -33.66
N LYS A 467 -17.20 -10.15 -33.08
CA LYS A 467 -16.08 -10.86 -33.73
C LYS A 467 -16.12 -12.37 -33.49
N PRO A 468 -17.07 -13.11 -34.10
CA PRO A 468 -17.26 -14.54 -33.86
C PRO A 468 -15.99 -15.37 -34.15
N ARG A 469 -15.25 -15.09 -35.23
CA ARG A 469 -13.98 -15.78 -35.53
C ARG A 469 -12.92 -15.59 -34.43
N LEU A 470 -12.82 -14.38 -33.86
CA LEU A 470 -11.91 -14.09 -32.75
C LEU A 470 -12.37 -14.77 -31.45
N ARG A 471 -13.69 -14.87 -31.24
CA ARG A 471 -14.28 -15.60 -30.10
C ARG A 471 -13.93 -17.08 -30.14
N VAL A 472 -14.11 -17.74 -31.28
CA VAL A 472 -13.76 -19.16 -31.48
C VAL A 472 -12.25 -19.37 -31.28
N ALA A 473 -11.40 -18.52 -31.86
CA ALA A 473 -9.95 -18.63 -31.68
C ALA A 473 -9.50 -18.46 -30.22
N LEU A 474 -10.07 -17.51 -29.48
CA LEU A 474 -9.77 -17.33 -28.05
C LEU A 474 -10.32 -18.47 -27.18
N CYS A 475 -11.49 -19.03 -27.50
CA CYS A 475 -11.99 -20.22 -26.83
C CYS A 475 -11.11 -21.44 -27.09
N ALA A 476 -10.65 -21.66 -28.32
CA ALA A 476 -9.74 -22.75 -28.66
C ALA A 476 -8.38 -22.62 -27.95
N LEU A 477 -7.78 -21.42 -27.93
CA LEU A 477 -6.55 -21.15 -27.18
C LEU A 477 -6.72 -21.34 -25.68
N ALA A 478 -7.85 -20.90 -25.10
CA ALA A 478 -8.14 -21.11 -23.69
C ALA A 478 -8.33 -22.59 -23.34
N LEU A 479 -9.02 -23.37 -24.19
CA LEU A 479 -9.18 -24.81 -24.02
C LEU A 479 -7.86 -25.56 -24.17
N LEU A 480 -7.00 -25.17 -25.11
CA LEU A 480 -5.65 -25.74 -25.26
C LEU A 480 -4.78 -25.45 -24.03
N GLY A 481 -4.76 -24.21 -23.53
CA GLY A 481 -3.99 -23.82 -22.35
C GLY A 481 -4.50 -24.44 -21.04
N LEU A 482 -5.82 -24.53 -20.85
CA LEU A 482 -6.42 -25.22 -19.70
C LEU A 482 -6.21 -26.74 -19.80
N GLY A 483 -6.31 -27.31 -21.00
CA GLY A 483 -6.11 -28.74 -21.24
C GLY A 483 -4.67 -29.18 -20.99
N SER A 484 -3.68 -28.43 -21.48
CA SER A 484 -2.26 -28.74 -21.24
C SER A 484 -1.86 -28.53 -19.78
N LEU A 485 -2.38 -27.50 -19.11
CA LEU A 485 -2.16 -27.28 -17.68
C LEU A 485 -2.81 -28.39 -16.82
N SER A 486 -4.05 -28.78 -17.14
CA SER A 486 -4.74 -29.88 -16.45
C SER A 486 -4.06 -31.23 -16.68
N TYR A 487 -3.52 -31.46 -17.89
CA TYR A 487 -2.70 -32.63 -18.18
C TYR A 487 -1.40 -32.61 -17.36
N ALA A 488 -0.70 -31.48 -17.26
CA ALA A 488 0.51 -31.34 -16.43
C ALA A 488 0.23 -31.63 -14.94
N TRP A 489 -0.92 -31.20 -14.42
CA TRP A 489 -1.38 -31.49 -13.05
C TRP A 489 -1.66 -32.99 -12.81
N VAL A 490 -2.25 -33.70 -13.78
CA VAL A 490 -2.63 -35.12 -13.62
C VAL A 490 -1.48 -36.09 -13.96
N SER A 491 -0.59 -35.71 -14.87
CA SER A 491 0.53 -36.56 -15.34
C SER A 491 1.75 -36.60 -14.41
N GLY A 492 1.69 -35.94 -13.24
CA GLY A 492 2.81 -35.88 -12.29
C GLY A 492 3.98 -34.99 -12.74
N VAL A 493 3.80 -34.19 -13.80
CA VAL A 493 4.83 -33.28 -14.34
C VAL A 493 4.98 -32.01 -13.47
N THR A 494 3.97 -31.68 -12.65
CA THR A 494 4.08 -30.62 -11.64
C THR A 494 4.71 -31.11 -10.33
N PRO A 495 5.47 -30.26 -9.60
CA PRO A 495 6.18 -30.65 -8.38
C PRO A 495 5.27 -31.27 -7.30
N GLU A 496 5.74 -32.35 -6.69
CA GLU A 496 5.03 -33.02 -5.59
C GLU A 496 4.72 -32.06 -4.42
N PRO A 497 3.61 -32.29 -3.67
CA PRO A 497 3.37 -31.61 -2.41
C PRO A 497 4.56 -31.73 -1.45
N LEU A 498 4.81 -30.70 -0.65
CA LEU A 498 5.92 -30.75 0.31
C LEU A 498 5.79 -31.97 1.24
N PRO A 499 6.89 -32.69 1.54
CA PRO A 499 6.87 -33.73 2.56
C PRO A 499 6.49 -33.11 3.91
N LYS A 500 5.83 -33.90 4.78
CA LYS A 500 5.59 -33.43 6.17
C LYS A 500 6.96 -33.16 6.81
N ARG A 501 7.13 -31.95 7.34
CA ARG A 501 8.24 -31.52 8.20
C ARG A 501 7.64 -31.08 9.54
N PRO A 502 8.37 -31.15 10.65
CA PRO A 502 7.92 -30.58 11.90
C PRO A 502 7.61 -29.08 11.74
N PRO A 503 6.61 -28.54 12.46
CA PRO A 503 6.26 -27.12 12.39
C PRO A 503 7.41 -26.24 12.90
N ILE A 504 7.70 -25.14 12.20
CA ILE A 504 8.76 -24.18 12.57
C ILE A 504 8.44 -23.47 13.89
N ALA A 505 7.15 -23.27 14.19
CA ALA A 505 6.67 -22.77 15.48
C ALA A 505 5.63 -23.77 16.03
N PRO A 506 6.05 -24.84 16.76
CA PRO A 506 5.14 -25.90 17.20
C PRO A 506 3.97 -25.41 18.05
N ILE A 507 4.16 -24.33 18.81
CA ILE A 507 3.14 -23.77 19.71
C ILE A 507 2.01 -23.07 18.93
N LEU A 508 2.24 -22.65 17.67
CA LEU A 508 1.19 -22.18 16.78
C LEU A 508 0.40 -23.32 16.11
N GLN A 509 0.93 -24.54 16.12
CA GLN A 509 0.35 -25.71 15.45
C GLN A 509 0.17 -26.89 16.44
N PRO A 510 -0.63 -26.71 17.51
CA PRO A 510 -0.90 -27.79 18.47
C PRO A 510 -1.43 -29.04 17.73
N GLY A 511 -0.99 -30.22 18.16
CA GLY A 511 -1.35 -31.51 17.55
C GLY A 511 -0.55 -31.90 16.28
N VAL A 512 0.23 -30.99 15.68
CA VAL A 512 1.11 -31.36 14.57
C VAL A 512 2.37 -32.03 15.12
N SER A 513 2.67 -33.24 14.65
CA SER A 513 3.82 -34.01 15.12
C SER A 513 5.15 -33.28 14.90
N THR A 514 5.94 -33.16 15.97
CA THR A 514 7.29 -32.61 15.98
C THR A 514 8.37 -33.64 15.63
N ALA A 515 8.01 -34.92 15.46
CA ALA A 515 8.96 -35.96 15.08
C ALA A 515 9.44 -35.77 13.63
N GLU A 516 10.76 -35.83 13.42
CA GLU A 516 11.33 -35.85 12.09
C GLU A 516 10.92 -37.14 11.34
N PRO A 517 10.57 -37.08 10.03
CA PRO A 517 10.20 -38.28 9.29
C PRO A 517 11.36 -39.29 9.27
N PRO A 518 11.11 -40.59 9.54
CA PRO A 518 12.16 -41.60 9.47
C PRO A 518 12.77 -41.61 8.07
N ALA A 519 14.10 -41.52 8.00
CA ALA A 519 14.83 -41.47 6.74
C ALA A 519 14.45 -42.67 5.87
N ARG A 520 13.83 -42.42 4.71
CA ARG A 520 13.41 -43.46 3.77
C ARG A 520 14.64 -44.32 3.42
N PRO A 521 14.64 -45.63 3.74
CA PRO A 521 15.74 -46.50 3.37
C PRO A 521 15.94 -46.46 1.85
N ALA A 522 17.17 -46.24 1.40
CA ALA A 522 17.48 -46.32 -0.02
C ALA A 522 17.29 -47.78 -0.47
N THR A 523 16.35 -48.01 -1.39
CA THR A 523 16.05 -49.35 -1.90
C THR A 523 17.25 -49.87 -2.70
N ALA A 524 18.14 -50.62 -2.04
CA ALA A 524 19.19 -51.36 -2.71
C ALA A 524 18.56 -52.37 -3.69
N PRO A 525 19.11 -52.54 -4.92
CA PRO A 525 18.60 -53.53 -5.85
C PRO A 525 18.69 -54.95 -5.28
N GLN A 526 17.54 -55.59 -5.05
CA GLN A 526 17.47 -57.01 -4.69
C GLN A 526 17.96 -57.85 -5.88
N PRO A 527 18.95 -58.75 -5.70
CA PRO A 527 19.35 -59.67 -6.76
C PRO A 527 18.23 -60.68 -7.03
N HIS A 528 17.99 -61.00 -8.30
CA HIS A 528 16.90 -61.89 -8.71
C HIS A 528 17.18 -63.35 -8.30
N THR A 529 16.27 -63.94 -7.52
CA THR A 529 16.19 -65.40 -7.30
C THR A 529 14.84 -65.93 -7.76
N SER A 530 14.87 -66.97 -8.59
CA SER A 530 13.68 -67.57 -9.22
C SER A 530 12.76 -68.30 -8.21
N PRO A 531 11.46 -68.48 -8.53
CA PRO A 531 10.51 -69.11 -7.60
C PRO A 531 10.60 -70.64 -7.58
N SER A 532 10.40 -71.22 -6.39
CA SER A 532 10.10 -72.65 -6.21
C SER A 532 9.27 -72.90 -4.95
N ASP A 533 7.97 -73.10 -5.17
CA ASP A 533 7.05 -74.03 -4.52
C ASP A 533 7.03 -74.25 -2.99
N THR A 534 5.86 -73.93 -2.43
CA THR A 534 5.05 -74.82 -1.59
C THR A 534 5.57 -75.26 -0.21
N SER A 535 5.03 -74.60 0.83
CA SER A 535 4.23 -75.28 1.85
C SER A 535 3.33 -74.30 2.61
N ALA A 536 2.12 -74.74 2.96
CA ALA A 536 1.15 -73.95 3.72
C ALA A 536 0.99 -74.53 5.14
N ALA A 537 1.11 -73.69 6.16
CA ALA A 537 0.86 -74.05 7.56
C ALA A 537 0.33 -72.86 8.38
N LEU A 538 -1.00 -72.79 8.47
CA LEU A 538 -1.81 -72.13 9.51
C LEU A 538 -2.67 -73.24 10.14
N PRO A 539 -3.34 -73.08 11.31
CA PRO A 539 -3.74 -71.83 11.96
C PRO A 539 -3.57 -71.82 13.52
N SER A 540 -4.29 -70.90 14.19
CA SER A 540 -4.69 -70.90 15.61
C SER A 540 -3.65 -70.42 16.65
N GLY A 541 -4.02 -69.71 17.72
CA GLY A 541 -5.33 -69.11 18.06
C GLY A 541 -5.47 -68.76 19.56
N SER A 542 -6.33 -67.79 19.92
CA SER A 542 -6.66 -67.30 21.31
C SER A 542 -5.48 -66.68 22.11
N ALA A 543 -5.57 -65.47 22.67
CA ALA A 543 -6.32 -65.04 23.88
C ALA A 543 -5.79 -65.70 25.18
N SER A 544 -5.67 -65.04 26.35
CA SER A 544 -5.83 -63.63 26.78
C SER A 544 -5.32 -63.51 28.25
N SER A 545 -5.46 -62.33 28.91
CA SER A 545 -5.10 -62.04 30.32
C SER A 545 -3.58 -62.03 30.67
N GLY A 546 -3.11 -61.38 31.75
CA GLY A 546 -3.80 -60.37 32.57
C GLY A 546 -3.17 -60.04 33.94
N SER A 547 -2.78 -58.76 34.12
CA SER A 547 -2.71 -58.00 35.39
C SER A 547 -1.63 -58.30 36.47
N THR A 548 -1.35 -57.25 37.27
CA THR A 548 -0.66 -57.20 38.59
C THR A 548 0.82 -57.65 38.72
N ALA A 549 1.60 -57.24 39.74
CA ALA A 549 1.70 -55.97 40.50
C ALA A 549 2.91 -56.03 41.48
N ALA A 550 3.57 -54.88 41.76
CA ALA A 550 4.59 -54.68 42.81
C ALA A 550 5.88 -55.57 42.66
N THR A 551 6.99 -55.41 43.42
CA THR A 551 7.31 -54.56 44.58
C THR A 551 8.80 -54.16 44.55
N ALA A 552 9.19 -53.08 45.25
CA ALA A 552 10.59 -52.75 45.59
C ALA A 552 10.95 -53.26 47.02
N PRO A 553 12.10 -52.96 47.66
CA PRO A 553 13.36 -52.33 47.19
C PRO A 553 14.63 -53.11 47.60
N SER A 554 15.84 -52.59 47.28
CA SER A 554 17.09 -52.83 48.03
C SER A 554 18.17 -51.80 47.65
N ALA A 555 19.13 -51.54 48.54
CA ALA A 555 20.21 -50.58 48.31
C ALA A 555 21.52 -51.02 49.00
N SER A 556 22.67 -50.78 48.34
CA SER A 556 23.99 -50.74 49.01
C SER A 556 25.12 -50.19 48.13
N ALA A 557 25.99 -49.40 48.77
CA ALA A 557 27.45 -49.27 48.61
C ALA A 557 28.13 -49.18 47.21
N SER A 558 28.84 -48.06 47.02
CA SER A 558 30.11 -47.90 46.25
C SER A 558 31.29 -48.66 46.93
N PRO A 559 32.58 -48.62 46.47
CA PRO A 559 33.18 -47.82 45.39
C PRO A 559 34.29 -48.50 44.52
N SER A 560 34.90 -47.68 43.65
CA SER A 560 36.33 -47.68 43.23
C SER A 560 36.85 -48.55 42.07
N ALA A 561 37.77 -47.88 41.34
CA ALA A 561 39.00 -48.37 40.69
C ALA A 561 39.06 -48.63 39.17
N ASP A 562 40.18 -48.14 38.63
CA ASP A 562 40.98 -48.52 37.46
C ASP A 562 40.43 -48.52 36.02
N ALA A 563 41.03 -47.64 35.21
CA ALA A 563 41.20 -47.80 33.77
C ALA A 563 42.57 -47.26 33.33
N SER A 564 43.54 -48.15 33.14
CA SER A 564 44.70 -47.94 32.25
C SER A 564 44.29 -48.33 30.80
N ALA A 565 44.99 -48.02 29.71
CA ALA A 565 46.35 -47.51 29.53
C ALA A 565 46.50 -46.69 28.21
N SER A 566 47.72 -46.24 27.93
CA SER A 566 48.23 -45.69 26.66
C SER A 566 47.96 -46.57 25.41
N THR A 567 47.95 -46.06 24.18
CA THR A 567 49.19 -45.82 23.39
C THR A 567 48.98 -45.03 22.09
N SER A 568 50.05 -44.36 21.63
CA SER A 568 50.25 -43.81 20.27
C SER A 568 51.67 -44.13 19.78
N PRO A 569 51.91 -44.21 18.46
CA PRO A 569 52.91 -43.36 17.78
C PRO A 569 52.38 -42.90 16.39
N GLY A 570 52.88 -41.91 15.65
CA GLY A 570 54.10 -41.09 15.54
C GLY A 570 54.01 -40.38 14.16
N ALA A 571 54.92 -39.53 13.65
CA ALA A 571 56.20 -38.99 14.12
C ALA A 571 56.50 -37.61 13.44
N SER A 572 57.60 -36.94 13.82
CA SER A 572 58.03 -35.60 13.32
C SER A 572 59.22 -35.70 12.32
N PRO A 573 60.18 -34.75 12.09
CA PRO A 573 60.65 -33.51 12.78
C PRO A 573 60.29 -32.21 12.00
N SER A 574 60.94 -31.03 11.96
CA SER A 574 62.23 -30.44 12.45
C SER A 574 62.20 -28.88 12.25
N THR A 575 63.08 -27.96 12.74
CA THR A 575 64.28 -27.99 13.63
C THR A 575 64.30 -26.78 14.62
N LYS A 576 65.26 -25.82 14.52
CA LYS A 576 65.64 -24.70 15.43
C LYS A 576 66.88 -23.94 14.83
N PRO A 577 67.63 -23.01 15.50
CA PRO A 577 67.35 -21.93 16.51
C PRO A 577 68.15 -20.58 16.28
N THR A 578 67.95 -19.52 17.09
CA THR A 578 69.00 -18.69 17.81
C THR A 578 68.43 -17.54 18.70
N THR A 579 69.28 -16.77 19.42
CA THR A 579 69.04 -15.96 20.65
C THR A 579 70.18 -14.91 20.88
N PRO A 580 70.33 -14.09 21.97
CA PRO A 580 69.41 -13.40 22.93
C PRO A 580 69.85 -11.92 23.32
N ALA A 581 69.38 -11.41 24.49
CA ALA A 581 69.85 -10.26 25.34
C ALA A 581 69.35 -8.82 25.01
N GLY A 582 69.17 -7.87 25.97
CA GLY A 582 69.35 -7.87 27.45
C GLY A 582 68.73 -6.61 28.14
N GLY A 583 68.71 -6.53 29.49
CA GLY A 583 68.11 -5.43 30.31
C GLY A 583 69.12 -4.38 30.84
N PRO A 584 68.85 -3.56 31.90
CA PRO A 584 67.76 -3.58 32.92
C PRO A 584 66.85 -2.29 32.85
N GLY A 585 66.26 -1.64 33.89
CA GLY A 585 66.30 -1.76 35.37
C GLY A 585 65.53 -0.68 36.18
N THR A 586 65.88 -0.54 37.48
CA THR A 586 65.57 0.52 38.50
C THR A 586 64.13 0.84 39.00
N THR A 587 63.83 0.29 40.20
CA THR A 587 63.27 0.94 41.42
C THR A 587 61.86 1.56 41.50
N GLY A 588 61.05 1.01 42.43
CA GLY A 588 59.86 1.62 43.08
C GLY A 588 59.19 0.59 44.02
N SER A 589 58.79 0.95 45.25
CA SER A 589 58.32 -0.01 46.28
C SER A 589 57.35 0.61 47.31
N VAL A 590 56.76 -0.23 48.20
CA VAL A 590 55.93 0.11 49.40
C VAL A 590 54.45 0.47 49.05
N SER A 591 53.38 -0.09 49.67
CA SER A 591 53.23 -1.09 50.76
C SER A 591 51.91 -1.90 50.72
N ALA A 592 51.76 -2.84 51.68
CA ALA A 592 50.52 -3.52 52.12
C ALA A 592 49.55 -2.55 52.87
N GLY A 593 48.35 -2.91 53.39
CA GLY A 593 47.72 -4.21 53.71
C GLY A 593 46.21 -4.06 54.10
N PRO A 594 45.52 -5.08 54.68
CA PRO A 594 44.08 -5.33 54.39
C PRO A 594 43.05 -5.17 55.57
N PRO A 595 42.11 -6.10 55.92
CA PRO A 595 40.66 -5.93 55.64
C PRO A 595 39.65 -6.18 56.80
N ALA A 596 38.33 -5.95 56.59
CA ALA A 596 37.21 -6.46 57.42
C ALA A 596 35.82 -6.49 56.72
N GLY A 597 34.92 -7.41 57.12
CA GLY A 597 33.44 -7.43 56.88
C GLY A 597 32.65 -7.11 58.18
N PRO A 598 31.36 -7.48 58.41
CA PRO A 598 30.38 -8.34 57.68
C PRO A 598 29.23 -7.49 57.00
N SER A 599 28.02 -7.91 56.55
CA SER A 599 27.04 -9.02 56.76
C SER A 599 26.13 -8.88 58.03
N GLU A 600 24.82 -9.25 58.09
CA GLU A 600 23.89 -9.87 57.11
C GLU A 600 22.36 -9.47 57.34
N PRO A 601 21.23 -10.27 57.22
CA PRO A 601 19.85 -9.74 56.99
C PRO A 601 18.80 -10.23 58.06
N PRO A 602 17.47 -10.48 57.83
CA PRO A 602 16.40 -9.89 56.96
C PRO A 602 15.03 -9.55 57.68
N GLY A 603 14.11 -8.81 57.00
CA GLY A 603 12.63 -8.84 57.22
C GLY A 603 12.04 -7.94 58.33
N PRO A 604 10.69 -7.90 58.55
CA PRO A 604 9.57 -8.54 57.84
C PRO A 604 8.43 -7.58 57.37
N SER A 605 7.33 -8.12 56.82
CA SER A 605 6.06 -7.40 56.53
C SER A 605 4.97 -7.69 57.58
N PRO A 606 4.12 -6.70 57.92
CA PRO A 606 2.65 -6.81 57.70
C PRO A 606 1.96 -5.44 57.45
N SER A 607 0.63 -5.28 57.29
CA SER A 607 -0.41 -5.95 56.48
C SER A 607 -1.75 -5.17 56.61
N VAL A 608 -2.76 -5.45 55.75
CA VAL A 608 -4.22 -5.20 55.96
C VAL A 608 -4.80 -3.76 55.85
N SER A 609 -5.92 -3.65 55.09
CA SER A 609 -7.00 -2.61 55.10
C SER A 609 -6.73 -1.17 54.58
N SER A 610 -7.73 -0.43 54.06
CA SER A 610 -9.05 -0.77 53.47
C SER A 610 -9.70 0.47 52.77
N SER A 611 -10.94 0.31 52.29
CA SER A 611 -11.89 1.34 51.80
C SER A 611 -11.58 2.10 50.51
N ALA A 612 -12.32 1.77 49.45
CA ALA A 612 -12.97 2.79 48.62
C ALA A 612 -14.24 3.29 49.35
N PRO A 613 -14.79 4.46 49.00
CA PRO A 613 -15.88 4.42 48.01
C PRO A 613 -15.88 5.57 46.98
N ALA A 614 -16.68 5.37 45.94
CA ALA A 614 -17.20 6.39 45.03
C ALA A 614 -18.75 6.41 45.17
N PRO A 615 -19.53 7.31 44.51
CA PRO A 615 -19.14 8.40 43.61
C PRO A 615 -19.74 9.77 44.00
N SER A 616 -19.51 10.80 43.17
CA SER A 616 -20.40 11.95 43.08
C SER A 616 -20.50 12.45 41.63
N THR A 617 -21.71 12.80 41.21
CA THR A 617 -22.00 13.56 39.98
C THR A 617 -22.10 15.05 40.32
N ASP A 618 -21.91 15.93 39.33
CA ASP A 618 -22.93 16.91 38.90
C ASP A 618 -22.36 18.02 37.98
N PRO A 619 -23.03 18.30 36.85
CA PRO A 619 -22.96 19.56 36.09
C PRO A 619 -24.34 20.26 36.08
N PRO A 620 -24.59 21.34 35.31
CA PRO A 620 -23.74 22.44 34.85
C PRO A 620 -24.28 23.83 35.30
N THR A 621 -23.60 24.94 34.98
CA THR A 621 -24.24 26.29 34.93
C THR A 621 -23.50 27.20 33.92
N PRO A 622 -24.21 28.03 33.10
CA PRO A 622 -23.59 28.89 32.10
C PRO A 622 -23.31 30.33 32.58
N THR A 623 -22.67 31.14 31.74
CA THR A 623 -22.62 32.62 31.86
C THR A 623 -22.70 33.26 30.48
N GLU A 624 -23.27 34.46 30.40
CA GLU A 624 -23.82 35.05 29.17
C GLU A 624 -22.84 35.94 28.36
N SER A 625 -23.37 36.42 27.24
CA SER A 625 -22.75 37.25 26.20
C SER A 625 -22.40 38.69 26.59
N VAL A 626 -21.41 39.28 25.92
CA VAL A 626 -21.34 40.74 25.64
C VAL A 626 -21.04 40.99 24.16
N SER A 627 -21.55 42.10 23.64
CA SER A 627 -21.79 42.47 22.25
C SER A 627 -20.60 42.63 21.29
N ALA A 628 -20.96 42.37 20.02
CA ALA A 628 -20.44 42.86 18.74
C ALA A 628 -19.60 44.17 18.67
N THR A 629 -18.74 44.23 17.64
CA THR A 629 -18.33 45.48 16.97
C THR A 629 -18.03 45.19 15.48
N GLY A 630 -18.36 46.14 14.59
CA GLY A 630 -18.23 45.99 13.13
C GLY A 630 -16.93 46.59 12.53
N PRO A 631 -16.67 46.37 11.22
CA PRO A 631 -15.42 46.75 10.58
C PRO A 631 -15.43 48.18 9.98
N PRO A 632 -14.30 48.91 9.99
CA PRO A 632 -14.12 50.16 9.25
C PRO A 632 -13.39 49.96 7.91
N SER A 633 -13.81 50.68 6.87
CA SER A 633 -13.14 50.80 5.56
C SER A 633 -13.84 51.88 4.70
N PRO A 634 -13.17 52.58 3.77
CA PRO A 634 -11.77 53.02 3.74
C PRO A 634 -11.67 54.57 3.71
N ALA A 635 -10.46 55.13 3.65
CA ALA A 635 -10.25 56.55 3.32
C ALA A 635 -8.97 56.77 2.51
N THR A 636 -9.10 57.40 1.35
CA THR A 636 -8.03 57.98 0.53
C THR A 636 -8.46 59.37 0.08
N PRO A 637 -7.58 60.38 0.15
CA PRO A 637 -7.54 61.43 -0.87
C PRO A 637 -6.92 60.91 -2.17
#